data_AF-A0A412CTT5-F1
#
_entry.id   AF-A0A412CTT5-F1
#
_cell.length_a   1.000
_cell.length_b   1.000
_cell.length_c   1.000
_cell.angle_alpha   90.00
_cell.angle_beta   90.00
_cell.angle_gamma   90.00
#
_symmetry.space_group_name_H-M   'P 1'
#
loop_
_entity.id
_entity.type
_entity.pdbx_description
1 polymer ?
#
loop_
_entity_poly.entity_id
_entity_poly.type
_entity_poly.pdbx_seq_one_letter_code
_entity_poly.pdbx_strand_id
1 'polypeptide(L)'
;MKYLKHIYLFTLIILLSASCVDTEDYRRFQVDELEISKSDPNFHIYLCFGQSNMEGNAAIENVDKEGVSSRFRMMAVSPDDEEHLGRIAGEWYTAVPPLCRWDTGLTPIDYFGRTMVAETSDNVKVGVIMVAMGGAGIDAFDKENYKKYYGEADDWQKGLMNIYGGNPYAKLVEMAKIAKQSGVIKGILLHQGETNNMQEDWPMKVNKIYTDLLKDLTLNSDTVPLLIGEMLTEEQGGICHGMNSIIAKMPSLVKNAHVISAEGCPGKEDGLHFTAEGYRELGKRYAQKMLQLLVLDKAEGMPKLHIEGRYLKDSEGNIVNLHGFAQTYSPYFNESMWSNYDVDACLRYNQGLVRRMLAAGWEMDFIRLHMDPYWSNTPGCQATGENDIHCFEEARFKKYLDQVFVPMAEYAISKGMYVVMRPPGVCPEEIAVDDDYNEYLVTVWDIVSKHPKIKNNSHIMFELANEPVRIVGSDGIAGGDGDPCFTSLKKYFQKVVDAIRANADNIIWVPGLGYQSNYSGYANHRIEGDNIGYAVHLYPGWMNSDGENGDGGSSTGGYQPFQNGWDRQVGPVADFAPIIITEMDWAPARYDASWGKAITGTLGGPGFGANFKYIVDNAGNVSWLLFTSPHLLADFKDVPGTPGAYTFLDDPQACPWPIYHWYQDYRKGTSDTGALKDITVEGAEAGITLTTGSSSYLMVYANYEDGSTSIVSSKASFSCSDPSIISIDGTGKMTALKDGNVTITVTYGEASGIKTATVAVHATTFPLSADAFNPSIWETGTYDETTHTLITGSYGFGGWEYTNGVDLSGYKYLVVKLGNDNTADVKFRLFDKGYWEGAASYAFGNSRKVVVELKKMKKEDSGAILSPKSIKIIGFWSNGGKPIIINDIYLSNDDAENPVKDYFSFDNLNPNIWDPNQPTGSFEPKTGTLITGSYGFGGWEYDSAVDFSGYHYLVAELGEGTEATDVAFRVFDKGYWDGEAASVTFNNSRTAVIDLKSLSKNGSKVDPSLKIVGFWSSGGKKIVIKRVYLTDIVEQPGDFSFDDFNPSIWETGSFDRKTHTFIAGQYGFGGWQYSAGKDLSTHKYLVAELVSMEDTDDVAFRIFDEGYWNGAAGDVKVDKTTLRAVIDLTNLSKEKDGVLTKVSPNSIKIIGFWSMGGKEVVINRVYLTDTKAK
;
A
#
# COMPACT_ATOMS: atom_id res chain seq x y z
N MET A 1 -38.64 21.38 28.29
CA MET A 1 -39.43 22.64 28.38
C MET A 1 -38.63 23.72 29.13
N LYS A 2 -37.80 24.50 28.43
CA LYS A 2 -37.20 25.77 28.91
C LYS A 2 -36.30 26.45 27.84
N TYR A 3 -36.76 26.66 26.60
CA TYR A 3 -36.01 27.51 25.64
C TYR A 3 -36.95 28.31 24.72
N LEU A 4 -37.90 29.03 25.33
CA LEU A 4 -38.79 29.95 24.64
C LEU A 4 -38.85 31.28 25.41
N LYS A 5 -37.71 31.99 25.52
CA LYS A 5 -37.70 33.37 26.08
C LYS A 5 -36.46 34.23 25.77
N HIS A 6 -35.54 33.82 24.89
CA HIS A 6 -34.34 34.64 24.56
C HIS A 6 -34.22 35.04 23.07
N ILE A 7 -35.15 34.64 22.19
CA ILE A 7 -35.12 35.03 20.77
C ILE A 7 -35.86 36.36 20.48
N TYR A 8 -36.69 36.84 21.41
CA TYR A 8 -37.53 38.03 21.19
C TYR A 8 -36.85 39.39 21.46
N LEU A 9 -35.56 39.43 21.86
CA LEU A 9 -34.86 40.68 22.19
C LEU A 9 -33.81 41.11 21.16
N PHE A 10 -33.51 40.27 20.15
CA PHE A 10 -32.47 40.59 19.16
C PHE A 10 -33.02 41.08 17.81
N THR A 11 -34.32 40.91 17.54
CA THR A 11 -34.93 41.27 16.26
C THR A 11 -35.40 42.73 16.17
N LEU A 12 -35.45 43.47 17.29
CA LEU A 12 -36.00 44.83 17.33
C LEU A 12 -34.96 45.95 17.21
N ILE A 13 -33.66 45.63 17.21
CA ILE A 13 -32.56 46.63 17.14
C ILE A 13 -32.03 46.81 15.70
N ILE A 14 -32.29 45.88 14.77
CA ILE A 14 -31.78 45.96 13.39
C ILE A 14 -32.70 46.80 12.47
N LEU A 15 -33.93 47.10 12.87
CA LEU A 15 -34.93 47.75 12.02
C LEU A 15 -34.91 49.30 11.99
N LEU A 16 -33.93 49.97 12.59
CA LEU A 16 -33.94 51.45 12.71
C LEU A 16 -32.65 52.20 12.33
N SER A 17 -31.66 51.58 11.71
CA SER A 17 -30.46 52.33 11.25
C SER A 17 -29.81 51.74 10.00
N ALA A 18 -30.42 51.94 8.83
CA ALA A 18 -29.73 51.96 7.54
C ALA A 18 -30.61 52.66 6.49
N SER A 19 -30.83 53.95 6.68
CA SER A 19 -31.27 54.86 5.63
C SER A 19 -30.08 55.20 4.72
N CYS A 20 -30.33 55.17 3.41
CA CYS A 20 -29.54 55.78 2.33
C CYS A 20 -28.35 54.96 1.79
N VAL A 21 -28.60 54.07 0.82
CA VAL A 21 -27.71 53.83 -0.35
C VAL A 21 -28.58 53.53 -1.58
N ASP A 22 -28.21 54.16 -2.69
CA ASP A 22 -28.91 54.24 -3.97
C ASP A 22 -29.37 52.91 -4.59
N THR A 23 -30.55 52.97 -5.20
CA THR A 23 -31.19 51.90 -5.96
C THR A 23 -30.71 51.90 -7.41
N GLU A 24 -29.67 51.11 -7.74
CA GLU A 24 -29.51 50.60 -9.11
C GLU A 24 -28.75 49.26 -9.23
N ASP A 25 -28.01 48.80 -8.21
CA ASP A 25 -27.31 47.50 -8.25
C ASP A 25 -28.11 46.30 -7.69
N TYR A 26 -29.31 46.50 -7.17
CA TYR A 26 -30.13 45.44 -6.54
C TYR A 26 -31.01 44.62 -7.51
N ARG A 27 -30.99 44.90 -8.82
CA ARG A 27 -31.79 44.14 -9.82
C ARG A 27 -31.07 42.96 -10.45
N ARG A 28 -29.84 42.62 -10.05
CA ARG A 28 -29.09 41.50 -10.62
C ARG A 28 -29.06 40.21 -9.80
N PHE A 29 -29.59 40.19 -8.58
CA PHE A 29 -29.60 39.00 -7.73
C PHE A 29 -30.85 38.87 -6.85
N GLN A 30 -32.04 38.92 -7.46
CA GLN A 30 -33.21 38.26 -6.88
C GLN A 30 -33.45 36.98 -7.67
N VAL A 31 -33.05 35.87 -7.04
CA VAL A 31 -33.51 34.53 -7.38
C VAL A 31 -34.97 34.47 -6.91
N ASP A 32 -35.90 34.23 -7.85
CA ASP A 32 -37.31 33.99 -7.54
C ASP A 32 -37.43 32.84 -6.51
N GLU A 33 -38.39 32.97 -5.58
CA GLU A 33 -38.79 31.87 -4.69
C GLU A 33 -39.12 30.63 -5.53
N LEU A 34 -38.45 29.50 -5.23
CA LEU A 34 -38.65 28.20 -5.84
C LEU A 34 -40.12 27.73 -5.66
N GLU A 35 -40.93 27.82 -6.71
CA GLU A 35 -42.05 26.89 -6.85
C GLU A 35 -41.50 25.48 -6.96
N ILE A 36 -41.81 24.62 -5.98
CA ILE A 36 -41.49 23.19 -6.04
C ILE A 36 -42.28 22.57 -7.19
N SER A 37 -41.63 22.39 -8.33
CA SER A 37 -42.15 21.62 -9.48
C SER A 37 -42.45 20.18 -9.06
N LYS A 38 -43.70 19.73 -9.30
CA LYS A 38 -44.19 18.35 -9.09
C LYS A 38 -43.71 17.32 -10.14
N SER A 39 -42.83 17.71 -11.07
CA SER A 39 -42.37 16.82 -12.16
C SER A 39 -41.49 15.67 -11.63
N ASP A 40 -41.87 14.43 -11.91
CA ASP A 40 -41.11 13.22 -11.56
C ASP A 40 -39.94 13.03 -12.55
N PRO A 41 -38.68 13.18 -12.14
CA PRO A 41 -37.54 13.04 -13.04
C PRO A 41 -37.40 11.61 -13.61
N ASN A 42 -38.00 10.61 -12.96
CA ASN A 42 -38.00 9.21 -13.41
C ASN A 42 -39.19 8.88 -14.33
N PHE A 43 -40.05 9.86 -14.66
CA PHE A 43 -41.06 9.69 -15.69
C PHE A 43 -40.57 10.27 -17.01
N HIS A 44 -40.03 9.41 -17.87
CA HIS A 44 -39.45 9.78 -19.16
C HIS A 44 -40.53 9.86 -20.23
N ILE A 45 -40.67 11.01 -20.90
CA ILE A 45 -41.76 11.29 -21.83
C ILE A 45 -41.21 11.47 -23.25
N TYR A 46 -41.90 10.89 -24.24
CA TYR A 46 -41.51 10.91 -25.64
C TYR A 46 -42.64 11.47 -26.51
N LEU A 47 -42.30 12.40 -27.40
CA LEU A 47 -43.24 13.03 -28.32
C LEU A 47 -43.20 12.31 -29.66
N CYS A 48 -44.33 11.76 -30.10
CA CYS A 48 -44.43 10.96 -31.31
C CYS A 48 -45.34 11.65 -32.34
N PHE A 49 -44.87 11.82 -33.57
CA PHE A 49 -45.70 12.35 -34.66
C PHE A 49 -45.34 11.75 -36.01
N GLY A 50 -46.28 11.81 -36.96
CA GLY A 50 -46.06 11.25 -38.29
C GLY A 50 -47.34 10.83 -39.00
N GLN A 51 -47.21 9.98 -40.01
CA GLN A 51 -48.35 9.54 -40.83
C GLN A 51 -48.84 8.13 -40.46
N SER A 52 -49.43 7.39 -41.40
CA SER A 52 -50.10 6.09 -41.18
C SER A 52 -49.25 5.06 -40.42
N ASN A 53 -47.93 5.01 -40.68
CA ASN A 53 -47.02 4.10 -39.97
C ASN A 53 -46.78 4.51 -38.50
N MET A 54 -46.85 5.81 -38.15
CA MET A 54 -46.84 6.27 -36.75
C MET A 54 -48.22 6.08 -36.10
N GLU A 55 -49.29 6.39 -36.83
CA GLU A 55 -50.68 6.30 -36.39
C GLU A 55 -51.09 4.86 -36.04
N GLY A 56 -50.55 3.90 -36.80
CA GLY A 56 -50.74 2.46 -36.63
C GLY A 56 -51.74 1.90 -37.63
N ASN A 57 -51.26 1.09 -38.58
CA ASN A 57 -52.06 0.51 -39.66
C ASN A 57 -52.21 -1.02 -39.58
N ALA A 58 -51.41 -1.71 -38.77
CA ALA A 58 -51.41 -3.16 -38.70
C ALA A 58 -52.53 -3.65 -37.77
N ALA A 59 -53.09 -4.82 -38.07
CA ALA A 59 -54.06 -5.44 -37.19
C ALA A 59 -53.39 -5.75 -35.84
N ILE A 60 -54.09 -5.42 -34.75
CA ILE A 60 -53.64 -5.74 -33.40
C ILE A 60 -53.92 -7.21 -33.12
N GLU A 61 -52.89 -7.95 -32.72
CA GLU A 61 -52.98 -9.36 -32.34
C GLU A 61 -53.07 -9.51 -30.81
N ASN A 62 -53.47 -10.68 -30.31
CA ASN A 62 -53.62 -10.89 -28.86
C ASN A 62 -52.31 -10.65 -28.08
N VAL A 63 -51.17 -11.03 -28.66
CA VAL A 63 -49.84 -10.83 -28.07
C VAL A 63 -49.49 -9.36 -27.82
N ASP A 64 -50.14 -8.44 -28.54
CA ASP A 64 -49.90 -6.99 -28.40
C ASP A 64 -50.65 -6.41 -27.19
N LYS A 65 -51.68 -7.10 -26.70
CA LYS A 65 -52.50 -6.67 -25.55
C LYS A 65 -52.05 -7.29 -24.22
N GLU A 66 -51.35 -8.41 -24.28
CA GLU A 66 -50.95 -9.18 -23.09
C GLU A 66 -49.63 -8.67 -22.48
N GLY A 67 -49.56 -8.52 -21.15
CA GLY A 67 -48.30 -8.22 -20.45
C GLY A 67 -47.79 -6.77 -20.60
N VAL A 68 -48.66 -5.81 -20.93
CA VAL A 68 -48.30 -4.39 -20.97
C VAL A 68 -48.06 -3.89 -19.53
N SER A 69 -46.82 -3.49 -19.23
CA SER A 69 -46.43 -2.96 -17.93
C SER A 69 -47.19 -1.68 -17.58
N SER A 70 -47.63 -1.55 -16.32
CA SER A 70 -48.24 -0.32 -15.80
C SER A 70 -47.28 0.89 -15.81
N ARG A 71 -45.97 0.65 -15.94
CA ARG A 71 -44.94 1.70 -16.11
C ARG A 71 -44.95 2.32 -17.51
N PHE A 72 -45.55 1.66 -18.50
CA PHE A 72 -45.71 2.20 -19.85
C PHE A 72 -47.04 2.93 -19.97
N ARG A 73 -46.98 4.26 -20.10
CA ARG A 73 -48.12 5.18 -20.08
C ARG A 73 -48.30 5.86 -21.42
N MET A 74 -49.55 6.05 -21.84
CA MET A 74 -49.94 6.87 -22.98
C MET A 74 -50.82 8.01 -22.49
N MET A 75 -50.54 9.23 -22.94
CA MET A 75 -51.44 10.35 -22.72
C MET A 75 -52.45 10.38 -23.86
N ALA A 76 -53.75 10.27 -23.54
CA ALA A 76 -54.78 10.42 -24.56
C ALA A 76 -54.74 11.83 -25.13
N VAL A 77 -54.72 11.96 -26.45
CA VAL A 77 -54.63 13.25 -27.16
C VAL A 77 -55.98 13.68 -27.73
N SER A 78 -56.74 12.74 -28.28
CA SER A 78 -58.14 12.92 -28.67
C SER A 78 -59.05 12.24 -27.64
N PRO A 79 -60.18 12.86 -27.25
CA PRO A 79 -61.17 12.19 -26.42
C PRO A 79 -61.91 11.12 -27.25
N ASP A 80 -62.21 9.99 -26.62
CA ASP A 80 -63.10 8.95 -27.16
C ASP A 80 -64.36 8.89 -26.28
N ASP A 81 -65.52 8.58 -26.85
CA ASP A 81 -66.74 8.42 -26.05
C ASP A 81 -66.71 7.14 -25.18
N GLU A 82 -67.67 7.04 -24.25
CA GLU A 82 -67.83 5.87 -23.37
C GLU A 82 -68.16 4.57 -24.13
N GLU A 83 -68.69 4.65 -25.36
CA GLU A 83 -69.02 3.48 -26.19
C GLU A 83 -67.77 2.88 -26.86
N HIS A 84 -66.66 3.64 -26.92
CA HIS A 84 -65.36 3.17 -27.41
C HIS A 84 -64.41 2.79 -26.26
N LEU A 85 -63.47 3.67 -25.91
CA LEU A 85 -62.43 3.41 -24.90
C LEU A 85 -62.50 4.36 -23.70
N GLY A 86 -63.45 5.32 -23.69
CA GLY A 86 -63.67 6.24 -22.57
C GLY A 86 -62.44 7.09 -22.20
N ARG A 87 -61.55 7.37 -23.17
CA ARG A 87 -60.30 8.10 -22.94
C ARG A 87 -60.54 9.60 -22.90
N ILE A 88 -59.96 10.28 -21.92
CA ILE A 88 -60.07 11.73 -21.73
C ILE A 88 -58.76 12.40 -22.16
N ALA A 89 -58.83 13.39 -23.05
CA ALA A 89 -57.65 14.11 -23.51
C ALA A 89 -56.87 14.77 -22.36
N GLY A 90 -55.55 14.58 -22.34
CA GLY A 90 -54.65 15.05 -21.29
C GLY A 90 -54.44 14.08 -20.13
N GLU A 91 -55.21 12.98 -20.05
CA GLU A 91 -55.04 11.96 -19.01
C GLU A 91 -54.13 10.80 -19.43
N TRP A 92 -53.37 10.29 -18.47
CA TRP A 92 -52.48 9.14 -18.65
C TRP A 92 -53.22 7.82 -18.39
N TYR A 93 -53.09 6.85 -19.28
CA TYR A 93 -53.54 5.46 -19.09
C TYR A 93 -52.42 4.46 -19.41
N THR A 94 -52.59 3.18 -19.05
CA THR A 94 -51.62 2.13 -19.41
C THR A 94 -51.65 1.94 -20.93
N ALA A 95 -50.51 2.03 -21.60
CA ALA A 95 -50.40 2.08 -23.06
C ALA A 95 -50.68 0.72 -23.73
N VAL A 96 -51.96 0.30 -23.72
CA VAL A 96 -52.46 -0.88 -24.44
C VAL A 96 -52.98 -0.44 -25.82
N PRO A 97 -52.62 -1.13 -26.92
CA PRO A 97 -53.07 -0.76 -28.26
C PRO A 97 -54.59 -0.87 -28.43
N PRO A 98 -55.21 0.01 -29.25
CA PRO A 98 -54.57 1.02 -30.10
C PRO A 98 -54.15 2.30 -29.37
N LEU A 99 -52.98 2.84 -29.69
CA LEU A 99 -52.41 4.01 -28.99
C LEU A 99 -52.88 5.36 -29.54
N CYS A 100 -52.91 5.54 -30.87
CA CYS A 100 -53.17 6.86 -31.46
C CYS A 100 -54.62 7.32 -31.25
N ARG A 101 -55.58 6.49 -31.68
CA ARG A 101 -57.04 6.69 -31.54
C ARG A 101 -57.72 5.34 -31.36
N TRP A 102 -59.01 5.31 -31.06
CA TRP A 102 -59.71 4.04 -30.77
C TRP A 102 -59.90 3.17 -32.01
N ASP A 103 -59.90 3.78 -33.19
CA ASP A 103 -60.17 3.17 -34.49
C ASP A 103 -58.90 2.85 -35.30
N THR A 104 -57.71 3.01 -34.71
CA THR A 104 -56.41 2.75 -35.36
C THR A 104 -55.85 1.36 -35.04
N GLY A 105 -54.77 0.98 -35.70
CA GLY A 105 -54.07 -0.29 -35.53
C GLY A 105 -52.87 -0.24 -34.58
N LEU A 106 -52.04 -1.28 -34.67
CA LEU A 106 -50.75 -1.39 -33.98
C LEU A 106 -49.74 -0.38 -34.58
N THR A 107 -48.92 0.24 -33.73
CA THR A 107 -47.89 1.22 -34.11
C THR A 107 -46.51 0.78 -33.60
N PRO A 108 -45.38 1.20 -34.21
CA PRO A 108 -44.05 0.98 -33.65
C PRO A 108 -43.91 1.42 -32.19
N ILE A 109 -44.71 2.41 -31.76
CA ILE A 109 -44.62 2.96 -30.41
C ILE A 109 -45.08 1.98 -29.32
N ASP A 110 -45.93 1.01 -29.67
CA ASP A 110 -46.32 -0.08 -28.76
C ASP A 110 -45.08 -0.85 -28.27
N TYR A 111 -44.20 -1.23 -29.19
CA TYR A 111 -43.00 -1.99 -28.86
C TYR A 111 -41.81 -1.12 -28.47
N PHE A 112 -41.79 0.15 -28.89
CA PHE A 112 -40.87 1.13 -28.33
C PHE A 112 -41.02 1.21 -26.80
N GLY A 113 -42.21 1.54 -26.31
CA GLY A 113 -42.41 1.76 -24.88
C GLY A 113 -42.24 0.48 -24.05
N ARG A 114 -42.68 -0.66 -24.57
CA ARG A 114 -42.45 -1.98 -23.96
C ARG A 114 -40.97 -2.30 -23.80
N THR A 115 -40.17 -2.09 -24.84
CA THR A 115 -38.72 -2.31 -24.76
C THR A 115 -38.07 -1.30 -23.83
N MET A 116 -38.47 -0.02 -23.86
CA MET A 116 -37.95 0.99 -22.95
C MET A 116 -38.19 0.62 -21.48
N VAL A 117 -39.40 0.19 -21.08
CA VAL A 117 -39.68 -0.20 -19.68
C VAL A 117 -38.98 -1.49 -19.28
N ALA A 118 -38.77 -2.42 -20.22
CA ALA A 118 -38.01 -3.63 -19.96
C ALA A 118 -36.53 -3.33 -19.67
N GLU A 119 -35.95 -2.36 -20.37
CA GLU A 119 -34.52 -2.04 -20.36
C GLU A 119 -34.13 -0.88 -19.42
N THR A 120 -35.11 -0.22 -18.81
CA THR A 120 -34.91 0.83 -17.79
C THR A 120 -35.20 0.31 -16.38
N SER A 121 -34.63 0.99 -15.37
CA SER A 121 -34.83 0.66 -13.95
C SER A 121 -36.32 0.63 -13.57
N ASP A 122 -36.69 -0.15 -12.57
CA ASP A 122 -38.09 -0.34 -12.16
C ASP A 122 -38.74 0.92 -11.56
N ASN A 123 -37.95 1.89 -11.13
CA ASN A 123 -38.44 3.20 -10.73
C ASN A 123 -38.72 4.14 -11.93
N VAL A 124 -38.34 3.77 -13.16
CA VAL A 124 -38.58 4.57 -14.37
C VAL A 124 -39.92 4.22 -14.99
N LYS A 125 -40.74 5.25 -15.22
CA LYS A 125 -41.95 5.19 -16.05
C LYS A 125 -41.63 5.75 -17.43
N VAL A 126 -42.28 5.19 -18.45
CA VAL A 126 -42.14 5.63 -19.85
C VAL A 126 -43.49 6.15 -20.32
N GLY A 127 -43.54 7.41 -20.73
CA GLY A 127 -44.73 8.09 -21.21
C GLY A 127 -44.60 8.41 -22.70
N VAL A 128 -45.66 8.21 -23.47
CA VAL A 128 -45.72 8.63 -24.88
C VAL A 128 -46.90 9.55 -25.12
N ILE A 129 -46.73 10.48 -26.06
CA ILE A 129 -47.76 11.38 -26.57
C ILE A 129 -47.74 11.28 -28.08
N MET A 130 -48.89 11.05 -28.72
CA MET A 130 -48.94 10.80 -30.15
C MET A 130 -49.92 11.71 -30.89
N VAL A 131 -49.42 12.40 -31.93
CA VAL A 131 -50.24 13.12 -32.91
C VAL A 131 -49.86 12.63 -34.30
N ALA A 132 -50.67 11.76 -34.89
CA ALA A 132 -50.38 11.16 -36.19
C ALA A 132 -51.63 11.06 -37.07
N MET A 133 -51.44 11.13 -38.38
CA MET A 133 -52.53 11.20 -39.37
C MET A 133 -52.18 10.42 -40.63
N GLY A 134 -52.95 9.38 -40.94
CA GLY A 134 -52.81 8.61 -42.18
C GLY A 134 -52.79 9.50 -43.43
N GLY A 135 -51.80 9.27 -44.31
CA GLY A 135 -51.62 10.02 -45.56
C GLY A 135 -51.28 11.50 -45.40
N ALA A 136 -50.83 11.95 -44.23
CA ALA A 136 -50.44 13.34 -44.02
C ALA A 136 -49.03 13.66 -44.57
N GLY A 137 -48.92 14.78 -45.27
CA GLY A 137 -47.63 15.40 -45.58
C GLY A 137 -47.04 16.13 -44.38
N ILE A 138 -45.72 16.32 -44.36
CA ILE A 138 -44.99 16.92 -43.24
C ILE A 138 -45.48 18.33 -42.87
N ASP A 139 -45.96 19.11 -43.86
CA ASP A 139 -46.47 20.47 -43.67
C ASP A 139 -47.75 20.51 -42.79
N ALA A 140 -48.46 19.39 -42.62
CA ALA A 140 -49.58 19.29 -41.70
C ALA A 140 -49.16 19.43 -40.22
N PHE A 141 -47.89 19.12 -39.92
CA PHE A 141 -47.28 19.21 -38.59
C PHE A 141 -46.40 20.45 -38.44
N ASP A 142 -46.42 21.38 -39.40
CA ASP A 142 -45.68 22.65 -39.29
C ASP A 142 -46.49 23.73 -38.59
N LYS A 143 -45.82 24.51 -37.74
CA LYS A 143 -46.43 25.59 -36.94
C LYS A 143 -47.17 26.66 -37.76
N GLU A 144 -46.76 26.89 -39.00
CA GLU A 144 -47.29 27.94 -39.89
C GLU A 144 -47.94 27.36 -41.15
N ASN A 145 -47.27 26.42 -41.81
CA ASN A 145 -47.71 25.84 -43.09
C ASN A 145 -48.94 24.94 -42.95
N TYR A 146 -49.32 24.51 -41.74
CA TYR A 146 -50.52 23.70 -41.53
C TYR A 146 -51.79 24.38 -42.08
N LYS A 147 -51.85 25.73 -42.09
CA LYS A 147 -53.02 26.47 -42.63
C LYS A 147 -53.17 26.28 -44.13
N LYS A 148 -52.05 26.34 -44.85
CA LYS A 148 -52.02 26.10 -46.29
C LYS A 148 -52.36 24.64 -46.57
N TYR A 149 -51.74 23.72 -45.83
CA TYR A 149 -52.04 22.29 -45.92
C TYR A 149 -53.54 22.02 -45.69
N TYR A 150 -54.13 22.57 -44.63
CA TYR A 150 -55.56 22.43 -44.33
C TYR A 150 -56.45 22.99 -45.44
N GLY A 151 -56.09 24.13 -46.04
CA GLY A 151 -56.85 24.73 -47.14
C GLY A 151 -56.86 23.87 -48.42
N GLU A 152 -55.76 23.17 -48.68
CA GLU A 152 -55.54 22.35 -49.89
C GLU A 152 -55.87 20.87 -49.68
N ALA A 153 -56.03 20.40 -48.44
CA ALA A 153 -56.30 19.01 -48.10
C ALA A 153 -57.71 18.54 -48.51
N ASP A 154 -57.84 17.24 -48.78
CA ASP A 154 -59.13 16.58 -49.00
C ASP A 154 -59.98 16.59 -47.74
N ASP A 155 -61.31 16.47 -47.88
CA ASP A 155 -62.25 16.53 -46.76
C ASP A 155 -61.97 15.47 -45.67
N TRP A 156 -61.50 14.28 -46.06
CA TRP A 156 -61.15 13.22 -45.10
C TRP A 156 -59.90 13.58 -44.27
N GLN A 157 -58.89 14.22 -44.88
CA GLN A 157 -57.69 14.70 -44.18
C GLN A 157 -58.02 15.89 -43.27
N LYS A 158 -58.87 16.82 -43.73
CA LYS A 158 -59.41 17.89 -42.88
C LYS A 158 -60.15 17.31 -41.68
N GLY A 159 -60.92 16.23 -41.88
CA GLY A 159 -61.56 15.46 -40.83
C GLY A 159 -60.57 14.98 -39.76
N LEU A 160 -59.47 14.35 -40.17
CA LEU A 160 -58.40 13.92 -39.25
C LEU A 160 -57.72 15.10 -38.54
N MET A 161 -57.42 16.19 -39.25
CA MET A 161 -56.86 17.39 -38.62
C MET A 161 -57.82 18.02 -37.60
N ASN A 162 -59.13 17.99 -37.86
CA ASN A 162 -60.15 18.56 -36.98
C ASN A 162 -60.23 17.83 -35.64
N ILE A 163 -59.88 16.54 -35.58
CA ILE A 163 -59.73 15.79 -34.31
C ILE A 163 -58.70 16.49 -33.40
N TYR A 164 -57.66 17.07 -34.01
CA TYR A 164 -56.62 17.85 -33.33
C TYR A 164 -56.89 19.36 -33.35
N GLY A 165 -58.15 19.79 -33.54
CA GLY A 165 -58.54 21.20 -33.57
C GLY A 165 -58.11 21.95 -34.83
N GLY A 166 -57.81 21.23 -35.92
CA GLY A 166 -57.34 21.79 -37.19
C GLY A 166 -55.86 22.15 -37.21
N ASN A 167 -55.14 21.99 -36.09
CA ASN A 167 -53.70 22.28 -35.98
C ASN A 167 -52.97 21.16 -35.19
N PRO A 168 -52.49 20.12 -35.90
CA PRO A 168 -51.76 19.01 -35.28
C PRO A 168 -50.53 19.44 -34.47
N TYR A 169 -49.75 20.41 -34.97
CA TYR A 169 -48.58 20.93 -34.26
C TYR A 169 -48.97 21.55 -32.90
N ALA A 170 -49.96 22.44 -32.90
CA ALA A 170 -50.41 23.09 -31.67
C ALA A 170 -50.96 22.09 -30.66
N LYS A 171 -51.67 21.06 -31.14
CA LYS A 171 -52.17 19.98 -30.27
C LYS A 171 -51.03 19.18 -29.63
N LEU A 172 -49.97 18.85 -30.38
CA LEU A 172 -48.80 18.17 -29.83
C LEU A 172 -48.11 19.02 -28.75
N VAL A 173 -47.94 20.32 -28.99
CA VAL A 173 -47.36 21.26 -28.01
C VAL A 173 -48.24 21.40 -26.77
N GLU A 174 -49.56 21.47 -26.93
CA GLU A 174 -50.52 21.52 -25.83
C GLU A 174 -50.38 20.31 -24.91
N MET A 175 -50.41 19.09 -25.48
CA MET A 175 -50.27 17.86 -24.70
C MET A 175 -48.88 17.73 -24.07
N ALA A 176 -47.82 18.12 -24.78
CA ALA A 176 -46.47 18.11 -24.24
C ALA A 176 -46.32 19.03 -23.01
N LYS A 177 -46.97 20.20 -23.01
CA LYS A 177 -46.98 21.10 -21.83
C LYS A 177 -47.70 20.49 -20.63
N ILE A 178 -48.79 19.76 -20.85
CA ILE A 178 -49.48 19.01 -19.77
C ILE A 178 -48.54 17.91 -19.25
N ALA A 179 -47.93 17.16 -20.16
CA ALA A 179 -47.07 16.03 -19.82
C ALA A 179 -45.82 16.45 -19.01
N LYS A 180 -45.24 17.63 -19.30
CA LYS A 180 -44.12 18.21 -18.51
C LYS A 180 -44.45 18.46 -17.03
N GLN A 181 -45.75 18.50 -16.66
CA GLN A 181 -46.14 18.60 -15.25
C GLN A 181 -45.98 17.26 -14.51
N SER A 182 -45.93 16.15 -15.25
CA SER A 182 -45.80 14.79 -14.72
C SER A 182 -44.38 14.24 -14.81
N GLY A 183 -43.59 14.67 -15.80
CA GLY A 183 -42.26 14.11 -16.06
C GLY A 183 -41.41 14.91 -17.04
N VAL A 184 -40.31 14.31 -17.50
CA VAL A 184 -39.29 14.96 -18.32
C VAL A 184 -39.34 14.47 -19.76
N ILE A 185 -39.39 15.38 -20.73
CA ILE A 185 -39.33 15.03 -22.16
C ILE A 185 -37.88 14.62 -22.50
N LYS A 186 -37.71 13.38 -22.97
CA LYS A 186 -36.42 12.74 -23.25
C LYS A 186 -36.15 12.47 -24.72
N GLY A 187 -37.11 12.71 -25.62
CA GLY A 187 -36.90 12.52 -27.06
C GLY A 187 -38.13 12.82 -27.91
N ILE A 188 -37.91 12.98 -29.22
CA ILE A 188 -38.92 13.21 -30.24
C ILE A 188 -38.79 12.11 -31.31
N LEU A 189 -39.88 11.39 -31.60
CA LEU A 189 -39.93 10.29 -32.55
C LEU A 189 -40.81 10.65 -33.74
N LEU A 190 -40.28 10.49 -34.95
CA LEU A 190 -40.93 10.81 -36.21
C LEU A 190 -40.96 9.59 -37.13
N HIS A 191 -42.15 9.23 -37.63
CA HIS A 191 -42.27 8.30 -38.76
C HIS A 191 -43.16 8.89 -39.84
N GLN A 192 -42.52 9.53 -40.83
CA GLN A 192 -43.21 10.18 -41.94
C GLN A 192 -42.28 10.27 -43.15
N GLY A 193 -42.82 10.07 -44.34
CA GLY A 193 -42.06 10.28 -45.57
C GLY A 193 -42.78 9.85 -46.84
N GLU A 194 -43.74 8.94 -46.76
CA GLU A 194 -44.40 8.34 -47.93
C GLU A 194 -45.19 9.38 -48.74
N THR A 195 -45.88 10.31 -48.07
CA THR A 195 -46.61 11.40 -48.74
C THR A 195 -45.66 12.44 -49.36
N ASN A 196 -44.44 12.55 -48.82
CA ASN A 196 -43.39 13.46 -49.31
C ASN A 196 -42.29 12.68 -50.05
N ASN A 197 -42.60 11.49 -50.58
CA ASN A 197 -41.62 10.61 -51.19
C ASN A 197 -40.82 11.38 -52.27
N MET A 198 -39.49 11.28 -52.22
CA MET A 198 -38.56 11.96 -53.12
C MET A 198 -38.56 13.51 -53.02
N GLN A 199 -39.15 14.11 -52.00
CA GLN A 199 -39.16 15.57 -51.84
C GLN A 199 -37.88 16.05 -51.12
N GLU A 200 -36.96 16.66 -51.87
CA GLU A 200 -35.62 17.03 -51.38
C GLU A 200 -35.58 18.12 -50.29
N ASP A 201 -36.63 18.94 -50.17
CA ASP A 201 -36.73 19.98 -49.13
C ASP A 201 -37.26 19.44 -47.78
N TRP A 202 -37.65 18.16 -47.73
CA TRP A 202 -38.21 17.52 -46.54
C TRP A 202 -37.31 17.61 -45.29
N PRO A 203 -35.97 17.39 -45.36
CA PRO A 203 -35.11 17.50 -44.18
C PRO A 203 -35.16 18.87 -43.52
N MET A 204 -35.26 19.94 -44.33
CA MET A 204 -35.37 21.31 -43.81
C MET A 204 -36.69 21.55 -43.10
N LYS A 205 -37.80 20.99 -43.62
CA LYS A 205 -39.12 21.07 -42.98
C LYS A 205 -39.14 20.36 -41.63
N VAL A 206 -38.56 19.17 -41.56
CA VAL A 206 -38.43 18.41 -40.30
C VAL A 206 -37.57 19.16 -39.29
N ASN A 207 -36.41 19.68 -39.71
CA ASN A 207 -35.55 20.49 -38.84
C ASN A 207 -36.29 21.71 -38.28
N LYS A 208 -37.09 22.40 -39.11
CA LYS A 208 -37.92 23.52 -38.66
C LYS A 208 -38.91 23.07 -37.57
N ILE A 209 -39.67 22.00 -37.80
CA ILE A 209 -40.64 21.48 -36.83
C ILE A 209 -39.95 21.09 -35.52
N TYR A 210 -38.83 20.36 -35.59
CA TYR A 210 -38.04 19.97 -34.43
C TYR A 210 -37.54 21.19 -33.65
N THR A 211 -36.96 22.19 -34.33
CA THR A 211 -36.48 23.43 -33.69
C THR A 211 -37.62 24.23 -33.07
N ASP A 212 -38.78 24.31 -33.73
CA ASP A 212 -39.97 24.95 -33.21
C ASP A 212 -40.47 24.23 -31.94
N LEU A 213 -40.50 22.89 -31.94
CA LEU A 213 -40.85 22.08 -30.75
C LEU A 213 -39.88 22.33 -29.58
N LEU A 214 -38.56 22.31 -29.84
CA LEU A 214 -37.56 22.61 -28.81
C LEU A 214 -37.79 24.00 -28.20
N LYS A 215 -38.05 24.99 -29.05
CA LYS A 215 -38.30 26.37 -28.62
C LYS A 215 -39.59 26.51 -27.82
N ASP A 216 -40.71 26.05 -28.35
CA ASP A 216 -42.04 26.24 -27.75
C ASP A 216 -42.23 25.43 -26.45
N LEU A 217 -41.40 24.40 -26.24
CA LEU A 217 -41.37 23.57 -25.04
C LEU A 217 -40.17 23.85 -24.12
N THR A 218 -39.28 24.76 -24.51
CA THR A 218 -38.06 25.10 -23.76
C THR A 218 -37.22 23.86 -23.46
N LEU A 219 -36.85 23.12 -24.51
CA LEU A 219 -36.05 21.90 -24.45
C LEU A 219 -34.65 22.15 -25.01
N ASN A 220 -33.67 21.40 -24.49
CA ASN A 220 -32.29 21.46 -24.96
C ASN A 220 -32.07 20.45 -26.10
N SER A 221 -31.53 20.92 -27.23
CA SER A 221 -31.21 20.09 -28.41
C SER A 221 -30.16 19.01 -28.13
N ASP A 222 -29.29 19.21 -27.15
CA ASP A 222 -28.25 18.25 -26.80
C ASP A 222 -28.81 17.05 -26.03
N THR A 223 -29.86 17.26 -25.23
CA THR A 223 -30.45 16.24 -24.35
C THR A 223 -31.78 15.65 -24.87
N VAL A 224 -32.35 16.20 -25.96
CA VAL A 224 -33.62 15.75 -26.53
C VAL A 224 -33.41 15.37 -28.01
N PRO A 225 -33.02 14.12 -28.30
CA PRO A 225 -32.73 13.67 -29.66
C PRO A 225 -33.99 13.55 -30.54
N LEU A 226 -33.78 13.62 -31.85
CA LEU A 226 -34.78 13.36 -32.88
C LEU A 226 -34.54 11.98 -33.51
N LEU A 227 -35.45 11.04 -33.33
CA LEU A 227 -35.37 9.69 -33.94
C LEU A 227 -36.34 9.62 -35.12
N ILE A 228 -35.86 9.15 -36.28
CA ILE A 228 -36.61 9.17 -37.55
C ILE A 228 -36.58 7.79 -38.20
N GLY A 229 -37.74 7.19 -38.42
CA GLY A 229 -37.86 5.86 -39.02
C GLY A 229 -37.80 5.90 -40.54
N GLU A 230 -37.09 4.93 -41.11
CA GLU A 230 -37.11 4.66 -42.54
C GLU A 230 -38.46 4.09 -43.01
N MET A 231 -38.76 4.32 -44.28
CA MET A 231 -39.85 3.66 -45.01
C MET A 231 -39.44 2.22 -45.36
N LEU A 232 -40.39 1.39 -45.80
CA LEU A 232 -40.07 0.07 -46.36
C LEU A 232 -38.98 0.16 -47.43
N THR A 233 -38.00 -0.74 -47.35
CA THR A 233 -36.89 -0.83 -48.31
C THR A 233 -37.36 -1.43 -49.64
N GLU A 234 -36.53 -1.28 -50.67
CA GLU A 234 -36.79 -1.87 -51.99
C GLU A 234 -36.92 -3.41 -51.90
N GLU A 235 -36.05 -4.05 -51.12
CA GLU A 235 -36.04 -5.50 -50.91
C GLU A 235 -37.31 -6.01 -50.21
N GLN A 236 -37.98 -5.14 -49.45
CA GLN A 236 -39.25 -5.42 -48.78
C GLN A 236 -40.48 -5.10 -49.64
N GLY A 237 -40.28 -4.72 -50.91
CA GLY A 237 -41.35 -4.30 -51.81
C GLY A 237 -41.86 -2.87 -51.55
N GLY A 238 -41.09 -2.05 -50.85
CA GLY A 238 -41.46 -0.68 -50.51
C GLY A 238 -41.50 0.24 -51.73
N ILE A 239 -42.65 0.86 -52.00
CA ILE A 239 -42.82 1.76 -53.16
C ILE A 239 -42.18 3.14 -52.88
N CYS A 240 -42.09 3.53 -51.60
CA CYS A 240 -41.51 4.80 -51.15
C CYS A 240 -40.05 4.66 -50.68
N HIS A 241 -39.35 3.59 -51.04
CA HIS A 241 -37.97 3.33 -50.61
C HIS A 241 -36.98 4.46 -50.94
N GLY A 242 -37.21 5.20 -52.04
CA GLY A 242 -36.38 6.33 -52.44
C GLY A 242 -36.29 7.44 -51.37
N MET A 243 -37.32 7.58 -50.53
CA MET A 243 -37.33 8.53 -49.42
C MET A 243 -36.24 8.25 -48.37
N ASN A 244 -35.81 6.99 -48.19
CA ASN A 244 -34.80 6.64 -47.20
C ASN A 244 -33.45 7.34 -47.47
N SER A 245 -33.12 7.58 -48.75
CA SER A 245 -31.93 8.34 -49.15
C SER A 245 -31.99 9.82 -48.72
N ILE A 246 -33.19 10.38 -48.59
CA ILE A 246 -33.42 11.75 -48.13
C ILE A 246 -33.44 11.80 -46.60
N ILE A 247 -34.08 10.83 -45.93
CA ILE A 247 -34.07 10.68 -44.47
C ILE A 247 -32.63 10.55 -43.95
N ALA A 248 -31.78 9.79 -44.65
CA ALA A 248 -30.36 9.62 -44.33
C ALA A 248 -29.56 10.93 -44.27
N LYS A 249 -30.06 12.03 -44.85
CA LYS A 249 -29.42 13.36 -44.77
C LYS A 249 -29.65 14.06 -43.43
N MET A 250 -30.64 13.66 -42.63
CA MET A 250 -31.02 14.34 -41.40
C MET A 250 -29.89 14.51 -40.36
N PRO A 251 -29.05 13.47 -40.07
CA PRO A 251 -27.96 13.62 -39.12
C PRO A 251 -26.90 14.67 -39.52
N SER A 252 -26.80 15.01 -40.81
CA SER A 252 -25.90 16.07 -41.28
C SER A 252 -26.44 17.48 -41.05
N LEU A 253 -27.77 17.63 -40.92
CA LEU A 253 -28.45 18.89 -40.68
C LEU A 253 -28.73 19.14 -39.20
N VAL A 254 -29.11 18.07 -38.48
CA VAL A 254 -29.41 18.10 -37.05
C VAL A 254 -28.46 17.12 -36.36
N LYS A 255 -27.49 17.66 -35.61
CA LYS A 255 -26.43 16.86 -34.97
C LYS A 255 -26.99 15.74 -34.08
N ASN A 256 -28.10 15.98 -33.40
CA ASN A 256 -28.76 15.02 -32.52
C ASN A 256 -29.95 14.29 -33.18
N ALA A 257 -29.93 14.14 -34.51
CA ALA A 257 -30.89 13.33 -35.23
C ALA A 257 -30.32 11.94 -35.56
N HIS A 258 -31.16 10.92 -35.42
CA HIS A 258 -30.80 9.51 -35.57
C HIS A 258 -31.81 8.80 -36.47
N VAL A 259 -31.32 8.11 -37.49
CA VAL A 259 -32.16 7.34 -38.42
C VAL A 259 -32.32 5.91 -37.88
N ILE A 260 -33.56 5.41 -37.89
CA ILE A 260 -33.92 4.07 -37.43
C ILE A 260 -34.20 3.20 -38.64
N SER A 261 -33.36 2.19 -38.85
CA SER A 261 -33.41 1.39 -40.06
C SER A 261 -34.65 0.49 -40.13
N ALA A 262 -35.26 0.45 -41.31
CA ALA A 262 -36.37 -0.44 -41.64
C ALA A 262 -35.90 -1.81 -42.17
N GLU A 263 -34.61 -2.01 -42.44
CA GLU A 263 -34.07 -3.23 -43.05
C GLU A 263 -34.47 -4.49 -42.27
N GLY A 264 -35.02 -5.50 -42.94
CA GLY A 264 -35.52 -6.73 -42.32
C GLY A 264 -36.86 -6.62 -41.58
N CYS A 265 -37.47 -5.45 -41.42
CA CYS A 265 -38.84 -5.29 -40.90
C CYS A 265 -39.89 -5.68 -41.96
N PRO A 266 -40.72 -6.72 -41.78
CA PRO A 266 -41.62 -7.17 -42.84
C PRO A 266 -42.69 -6.13 -43.24
N GLY A 267 -42.86 -5.94 -44.54
CA GLY A 267 -43.87 -5.06 -45.16
C GLY A 267 -45.16 -5.78 -45.53
N LYS A 268 -46.27 -5.03 -45.61
CA LYS A 268 -47.54 -5.50 -46.20
C LYS A 268 -47.46 -5.50 -47.72
N GLU A 269 -48.38 -6.24 -48.34
CA GLU A 269 -48.53 -6.31 -49.81
C GLU A 269 -48.86 -4.97 -50.47
N ASP A 270 -49.32 -3.97 -49.71
CA ASP A 270 -49.59 -2.62 -50.23
C ASP A 270 -48.32 -1.80 -50.53
N GLY A 271 -47.14 -2.28 -50.11
CA GLY A 271 -45.85 -1.64 -50.32
C GLY A 271 -45.64 -0.32 -49.57
N LEU A 272 -46.53 0.02 -48.62
CA LEU A 272 -46.53 1.27 -47.85
C LEU A 272 -46.45 1.04 -46.34
N HIS A 273 -47.15 0.02 -45.83
CA HIS A 273 -47.27 -0.21 -44.39
C HIS A 273 -46.51 -1.46 -43.94
N PHE A 274 -46.01 -1.46 -42.71
CA PHE A 274 -45.42 -2.66 -42.12
C PHE A 274 -46.50 -3.65 -41.66
N THR A 275 -46.14 -4.94 -41.59
CA THR A 275 -46.97 -5.94 -40.91
C THR A 275 -46.95 -5.70 -39.39
N ALA A 276 -47.77 -6.43 -38.63
CA ALA A 276 -47.70 -6.39 -37.17
C ALA A 276 -46.28 -6.73 -36.67
N GLU A 277 -45.67 -7.79 -37.22
CA GLU A 277 -44.28 -8.17 -36.95
C GLU A 277 -43.28 -7.04 -37.28
N GLY A 278 -43.44 -6.40 -38.45
CA GLY A 278 -42.58 -5.27 -38.86
C GLY A 278 -42.65 -4.09 -37.89
N TYR A 279 -43.83 -3.73 -37.38
CA TYR A 279 -43.95 -2.69 -36.35
C TYR A 279 -43.33 -3.09 -35.01
N ARG A 280 -43.46 -4.35 -34.59
CA ARG A 280 -42.80 -4.83 -33.36
C ARG A 280 -41.29 -4.66 -33.46
N GLU A 281 -40.71 -5.06 -34.58
CA GLU A 281 -39.28 -5.00 -34.80
C GLU A 281 -38.79 -3.55 -34.92
N LEU A 282 -39.46 -2.73 -35.74
CA LEU A 282 -39.12 -1.33 -35.88
C LEU A 282 -39.23 -0.59 -34.53
N GLY A 283 -40.27 -0.86 -33.74
CA GLY A 283 -40.46 -0.31 -32.41
C GLY A 283 -39.32 -0.63 -31.43
N LYS A 284 -38.85 -1.89 -31.41
CA LYS A 284 -37.68 -2.29 -30.62
C LYS A 284 -36.43 -1.51 -31.02
N ARG A 285 -36.22 -1.25 -32.31
CA ARG A 285 -35.05 -0.50 -32.82
C ARG A 285 -35.10 0.97 -32.41
N TYR A 286 -36.27 1.61 -32.45
CA TYR A 286 -36.44 2.95 -31.87
C TYR A 286 -36.03 2.95 -30.38
N ALA A 287 -36.44 1.94 -29.62
CA ALA A 287 -36.14 1.87 -28.19
C ALA A 287 -34.65 1.60 -27.94
N GLN A 288 -34.04 0.66 -28.65
CA GLN A 288 -32.62 0.36 -28.56
C GLN A 288 -31.78 1.61 -28.85
N LYS A 289 -32.13 2.38 -29.89
CA LYS A 289 -31.42 3.62 -30.19
C LYS A 289 -31.60 4.66 -29.09
N MET A 290 -32.82 4.82 -28.58
CA MET A 290 -33.08 5.76 -27.48
C MET A 290 -32.35 5.36 -26.19
N LEU A 291 -32.35 4.07 -25.84
CA LEU A 291 -31.60 3.53 -24.70
C LEU A 291 -30.11 3.82 -24.85
N GLN A 292 -29.52 3.61 -26.05
CA GLN A 292 -28.13 3.96 -26.33
C GLN A 292 -27.82 5.44 -26.07
N LEU A 293 -28.74 6.34 -26.40
CA LEU A 293 -28.55 7.78 -26.21
C LEU A 293 -28.70 8.18 -24.74
N LEU A 294 -29.66 7.62 -24.00
CA LEU A 294 -29.78 7.82 -22.54
C LEU A 294 -28.56 7.26 -21.77
N VAL A 295 -27.89 6.28 -22.36
CA VAL A 295 -26.67 5.65 -21.87
C VAL A 295 -25.46 6.57 -22.00
N LEU A 296 -25.32 7.28 -23.12
CA LEU A 296 -24.22 8.23 -23.35
C LEU A 296 -24.26 9.39 -22.33
N ASP A 297 -25.45 9.89 -21.97
CA ASP A 297 -25.62 10.91 -20.93
C ASP A 297 -25.04 10.49 -19.56
N LYS A 298 -25.04 9.20 -19.23
CA LYS A 298 -24.43 8.68 -17.98
C LYS A 298 -22.92 8.52 -18.08
N ALA A 299 -22.42 8.08 -19.23
CA ALA A 299 -20.99 7.93 -19.49
C ALA A 299 -20.26 9.28 -19.46
N GLU A 300 -20.88 10.36 -19.96
CA GLU A 300 -20.32 11.72 -19.90
C GLU A 300 -20.12 12.25 -18.46
N GLY A 301 -20.80 11.65 -17.47
CA GLY A 301 -20.62 11.98 -16.05
C GLY A 301 -19.50 11.21 -15.33
N MET A 302 -18.89 10.21 -15.97
CA MET A 302 -17.79 9.45 -15.38
C MET A 302 -16.46 10.18 -15.57
N PRO A 303 -15.67 10.43 -14.51
CA PRO A 303 -14.40 11.09 -14.67
C PRO A 303 -13.39 10.22 -15.43
N LYS A 304 -12.46 10.87 -16.14
CA LYS A 304 -11.30 10.18 -16.69
C LYS A 304 -10.35 9.79 -15.55
N LEU A 305 -9.96 8.52 -15.51
CA LEU A 305 -8.99 8.03 -14.54
C LEU A 305 -7.56 8.02 -15.11
N HIS A 306 -6.59 8.21 -14.24
CA HIS A 306 -5.17 8.06 -14.51
C HIS A 306 -4.43 7.66 -13.22
N ILE A 307 -3.18 7.20 -13.35
CA ILE A 307 -2.34 6.88 -12.20
C ILE A 307 -1.36 8.02 -11.94
N GLU A 308 -1.30 8.48 -10.69
CA GLU A 308 -0.34 9.47 -10.22
C GLU A 308 0.28 9.01 -8.89
N GLY A 309 1.59 8.76 -8.92
CA GLY A 309 2.28 8.13 -7.79
C GLY A 309 1.66 6.78 -7.45
N ARG A 310 1.38 6.55 -6.16
CA ARG A 310 0.75 5.30 -5.70
C ARG A 310 -0.77 5.26 -5.87
N TYR A 311 -1.40 6.29 -6.43
CA TYR A 311 -2.86 6.43 -6.43
C TYR A 311 -3.45 6.38 -7.84
N LEU A 312 -4.63 5.78 -7.93
CA LEU A 312 -5.55 6.00 -9.04
C LEU A 312 -6.33 7.29 -8.76
N LYS A 313 -6.40 8.20 -9.74
CA LYS A 313 -7.02 9.52 -9.58
C LYS A 313 -7.97 9.86 -10.71
N ASP A 314 -8.98 10.65 -10.37
CA ASP A 314 -9.87 11.29 -11.35
C ASP A 314 -9.22 12.53 -11.99
N SER A 315 -9.94 13.16 -12.93
CA SER A 315 -9.47 14.36 -13.64
C SER A 315 -9.37 15.61 -12.75
N GLU A 316 -9.93 15.59 -11.55
CA GLU A 316 -9.86 16.69 -10.57
C GLU A 316 -8.74 16.47 -9.54
N GLY A 317 -8.08 15.30 -9.58
CA GLY A 317 -6.99 14.92 -8.70
C GLY A 317 -7.44 14.21 -7.41
N ASN A 318 -8.72 13.85 -7.30
CA ASN A 318 -9.23 13.06 -6.18
C ASN A 318 -8.76 11.61 -6.29
N ILE A 319 -8.44 10.99 -5.15
CA ILE A 319 -8.09 9.56 -5.09
C ILE A 319 -9.35 8.73 -5.31
N VAL A 320 -9.24 7.71 -6.16
CA VAL A 320 -10.32 6.80 -6.52
C VAL A 320 -9.90 5.37 -6.19
N ASN A 321 -10.70 4.67 -5.38
CA ASN A 321 -10.61 3.23 -5.18
C ASN A 321 -11.91 2.61 -5.69
N LEU A 322 -11.81 1.75 -6.70
CA LEU A 322 -12.95 1.18 -7.40
C LEU A 322 -13.45 -0.09 -6.71
N HIS A 323 -14.77 -0.29 -6.72
CA HIS A 323 -15.43 -1.45 -6.14
C HIS A 323 -16.31 -2.17 -7.18
N GLY A 324 -16.24 -3.50 -7.25
CA GLY A 324 -16.74 -4.19 -8.44
C GLY A 324 -17.08 -5.66 -8.29
N PHE A 325 -17.30 -6.29 -9.43
CA PHE A 325 -17.56 -7.72 -9.58
C PHE A 325 -16.97 -8.23 -10.89
N ALA A 326 -16.90 -9.55 -11.07
CA ALA A 326 -16.40 -10.18 -12.29
C ALA A 326 -17.51 -10.78 -13.15
N GLN A 327 -17.35 -10.78 -14.48
CA GLN A 327 -18.21 -11.51 -15.42
C GLN A 327 -17.41 -12.27 -16.45
N THR A 328 -17.81 -13.52 -16.66
CA THR A 328 -17.28 -14.42 -17.68
C THR A 328 -18.37 -14.81 -18.67
N TYR A 329 -18.11 -14.59 -19.96
CA TYR A 329 -19.12 -14.70 -21.01
C TYR A 329 -19.13 -16.08 -21.66
N SER A 330 -19.28 -17.17 -20.90
CA SER A 330 -19.42 -18.50 -21.50
C SER A 330 -20.68 -19.22 -21.01
N PRO A 331 -21.23 -20.20 -21.74
CA PRO A 331 -22.39 -20.96 -21.29
C PRO A 331 -22.17 -21.63 -19.92
N TYR A 332 -20.94 -22.06 -19.63
CA TYR A 332 -20.60 -22.71 -18.36
C TYR A 332 -20.81 -21.77 -17.17
N PHE A 333 -20.25 -20.55 -17.23
CA PHE A 333 -20.41 -19.54 -16.18
C PHE A 333 -21.78 -18.87 -16.17
N ASN A 334 -22.53 -18.96 -17.28
CA ASN A 334 -23.86 -18.37 -17.43
C ASN A 334 -24.99 -19.38 -17.28
N GLU A 335 -24.79 -20.41 -16.44
CA GLU A 335 -25.81 -21.40 -16.06
C GLU A 335 -26.48 -22.09 -17.27
N SER A 336 -25.77 -22.19 -18.39
CA SER A 336 -26.26 -22.72 -19.66
C SER A 336 -27.52 -22.02 -20.20
N MET A 337 -27.74 -20.75 -19.84
CA MET A 337 -28.88 -19.95 -20.30
C MET A 337 -28.85 -19.63 -21.79
N TRP A 338 -27.71 -19.86 -22.44
CA TRP A 338 -27.51 -19.71 -23.87
C TRP A 338 -26.41 -20.68 -24.34
N SER A 339 -26.30 -20.91 -25.65
CA SER A 339 -25.33 -21.85 -26.23
C SER A 339 -25.01 -21.51 -27.69
N ASN A 340 -24.17 -22.34 -28.33
CA ASN A 340 -23.88 -22.28 -29.77
C ASN A 340 -23.45 -20.90 -30.29
N TYR A 341 -22.64 -20.16 -29.51
CA TYR A 341 -22.16 -18.82 -29.87
C TYR A 341 -23.28 -17.81 -30.15
N ASP A 342 -24.46 -17.96 -29.52
CA ASP A 342 -25.57 -17.00 -29.60
C ASP A 342 -25.19 -15.71 -28.87
N VAL A 343 -24.73 -14.73 -29.65
CA VAL A 343 -24.30 -13.42 -29.18
C VAL A 343 -25.44 -12.67 -28.50
N ASP A 344 -26.64 -12.65 -29.09
CA ASP A 344 -27.74 -11.87 -28.56
C ASP A 344 -28.24 -12.46 -27.23
N ALA A 345 -28.30 -13.78 -27.12
CA ALA A 345 -28.66 -14.43 -25.86
C ALA A 345 -27.60 -14.21 -24.77
N CYS A 346 -26.32 -14.28 -25.12
CA CYS A 346 -25.22 -13.94 -24.22
C CYS A 346 -25.34 -12.51 -23.68
N LEU A 347 -25.50 -11.53 -24.58
CA LEU A 347 -25.63 -10.12 -24.22
C LEU A 347 -26.89 -9.87 -23.38
N ARG A 348 -28.06 -10.37 -23.81
CA ARG A 348 -29.32 -10.21 -23.05
C ARG A 348 -29.19 -10.76 -21.63
N TYR A 349 -28.58 -11.93 -21.47
CA TYR A 349 -28.40 -12.56 -20.17
C TYR A 349 -27.49 -11.72 -19.26
N ASN A 350 -26.27 -11.43 -19.71
CA ASN A 350 -25.26 -10.75 -18.89
C ASN A 350 -25.64 -9.30 -18.59
N GLN A 351 -26.20 -8.57 -19.55
CA GLN A 351 -26.75 -7.24 -19.32
C GLN A 351 -27.95 -7.27 -18.36
N GLY A 352 -28.76 -8.33 -18.41
CA GLY A 352 -29.83 -8.62 -17.47
C GLY A 352 -29.33 -8.79 -16.04
N LEU A 353 -28.24 -9.51 -15.83
CA LEU A 353 -27.62 -9.66 -14.50
C LEU A 353 -27.22 -8.30 -13.92
N VAL A 354 -26.53 -7.46 -14.71
CA VAL A 354 -26.16 -6.10 -14.29
C VAL A 354 -27.39 -5.27 -13.92
N ARG A 355 -28.48 -5.31 -14.70
CA ARG A 355 -29.73 -4.60 -14.36
C ARG A 355 -30.26 -5.04 -13.00
N ARG A 356 -30.31 -6.35 -12.76
CA ARG A 356 -30.85 -6.92 -11.52
C ARG A 356 -29.97 -6.58 -10.31
N MET A 357 -28.65 -6.58 -10.45
CA MET A 357 -27.74 -6.12 -9.40
C MET A 357 -27.98 -4.65 -9.04
N LEU A 358 -28.04 -3.77 -10.04
CA LEU A 358 -28.33 -2.35 -9.81
C LEU A 358 -29.72 -2.15 -9.19
N ALA A 359 -30.72 -2.95 -9.60
CA ALA A 359 -32.06 -2.92 -9.02
C ALA A 359 -32.10 -3.44 -7.57
N ALA A 360 -31.23 -4.39 -7.21
CA ALA A 360 -31.01 -4.83 -5.84
C ALA A 360 -30.25 -3.78 -5.00
N GLY A 361 -29.79 -2.70 -5.63
CA GLY A 361 -29.16 -1.55 -4.98
C GLY A 361 -27.64 -1.67 -4.85
N TRP A 362 -26.98 -2.61 -5.54
CA TRP A 362 -25.52 -2.68 -5.53
C TRP A 362 -24.90 -1.39 -6.08
N GLU A 363 -23.98 -0.77 -5.33
CA GLU A 363 -23.22 0.42 -5.72
C GLU A 363 -21.85 -0.01 -6.27
N MET A 364 -21.87 -0.61 -7.48
CA MET A 364 -20.67 -1.10 -8.17
C MET A 364 -20.20 -0.07 -9.20
N ASP A 365 -18.89 0.17 -9.24
CA ASP A 365 -18.24 1.17 -10.09
C ASP A 365 -17.18 0.57 -11.02
N PHE A 366 -16.89 -0.73 -10.97
CA PHE A 366 -16.22 -1.42 -12.07
C PHE A 366 -16.64 -2.89 -12.28
N ILE A 367 -16.34 -3.39 -13.49
CA ILE A 367 -16.47 -4.80 -13.87
C ILE A 367 -15.14 -5.37 -14.36
N ARG A 368 -14.77 -6.55 -13.86
CA ARG A 368 -13.72 -7.37 -14.47
C ARG A 368 -14.32 -8.25 -15.55
N LEU A 369 -13.95 -7.99 -16.80
CA LEU A 369 -14.50 -8.60 -18.01
C LEU A 369 -13.53 -9.67 -18.53
N HIS A 370 -13.90 -10.95 -18.39
CA HIS A 370 -13.11 -12.07 -18.93
C HIS A 370 -13.46 -12.33 -20.40
N MET A 371 -12.47 -12.13 -21.28
CA MET A 371 -12.58 -12.46 -22.70
C MET A 371 -12.45 -13.97 -22.95
N ASP A 372 -13.39 -14.75 -22.42
CA ASP A 372 -13.33 -16.21 -22.29
C ASP A 372 -12.92 -16.98 -23.57
N PRO A 373 -12.03 -18.00 -23.47
CA PRO A 373 -11.58 -18.81 -24.60
C PRO A 373 -12.69 -19.48 -25.42
N TYR A 374 -13.89 -19.66 -24.84
CA TYR A 374 -15.07 -20.12 -25.58
C TYR A 374 -15.20 -19.35 -26.91
N TRP A 375 -15.07 -18.02 -26.89
CA TRP A 375 -15.26 -17.21 -28.10
C TRP A 375 -14.09 -17.27 -29.08
N SER A 376 -12.86 -17.32 -28.59
CA SER A 376 -11.65 -17.27 -29.42
C SER A 376 -11.21 -18.62 -29.94
N ASN A 377 -11.58 -19.73 -29.30
CA ASN A 377 -11.15 -21.06 -29.71
C ASN A 377 -11.92 -21.58 -30.92
N THR A 378 -11.23 -22.38 -31.74
CA THR A 378 -11.80 -23.08 -32.88
C THR A 378 -12.86 -24.09 -32.41
N PRO A 379 -14.12 -24.01 -32.87
CA PRO A 379 -15.17 -24.94 -32.46
C PRO A 379 -14.79 -26.40 -32.78
N GLY A 380 -14.91 -27.29 -31.78
CA GLY A 380 -14.55 -28.70 -31.91
C GLY A 380 -13.07 -29.02 -31.67
N CYS A 381 -12.20 -28.01 -31.51
CA CYS A 381 -10.85 -28.18 -31.00
C CYS A 381 -10.92 -28.46 -29.48
N GLN A 382 -10.12 -29.42 -29.00
CA GLN A 382 -10.10 -29.82 -27.60
C GLN A 382 -8.82 -29.32 -26.92
N ALA A 383 -8.92 -28.20 -26.23
CA ALA A 383 -7.86 -27.71 -25.34
C ALA A 383 -7.73 -28.62 -24.11
N THR A 384 -6.51 -28.81 -23.63
CA THR A 384 -6.21 -29.61 -22.42
C THR A 384 -6.47 -28.85 -21.11
N GLY A 385 -6.68 -27.53 -21.19
CA GLY A 385 -6.98 -26.62 -20.08
C GLY A 385 -7.12 -25.18 -20.58
N GLU A 386 -7.44 -24.23 -19.70
CA GLU A 386 -7.53 -22.80 -20.08
C GLU A 386 -6.17 -22.17 -20.46
N ASN A 387 -5.07 -22.80 -20.08
CA ASN A 387 -3.71 -22.38 -20.43
C ASN A 387 -3.24 -22.85 -21.81
N ASP A 388 -4.03 -23.71 -22.46
CA ASP A 388 -3.68 -24.32 -23.73
C ASP A 388 -4.17 -23.47 -24.90
N ILE A 389 -3.24 -22.72 -25.50
CA ILE A 389 -3.51 -21.74 -26.55
C ILE A 389 -3.59 -22.33 -27.95
N HIS A 390 -3.39 -23.64 -28.15
CA HIS A 390 -3.31 -24.22 -29.50
C HIS A 390 -4.64 -24.13 -30.28
N CYS A 391 -5.76 -23.99 -29.57
CA CYS A 391 -7.08 -23.83 -30.19
C CYS A 391 -7.42 -22.38 -30.54
N PHE A 392 -6.62 -21.40 -30.12
CA PHE A 392 -6.89 -19.97 -30.32
C PHE A 392 -6.90 -19.61 -31.81
N GLU A 393 -7.93 -18.89 -32.25
CA GLU A 393 -8.05 -18.38 -33.61
C GLU A 393 -8.24 -16.86 -33.61
N GLU A 394 -7.24 -16.14 -34.13
CA GLU A 394 -7.22 -14.67 -34.15
C GLU A 394 -8.46 -14.05 -34.81
N ALA A 395 -8.92 -14.64 -35.92
CA ALA A 395 -10.09 -14.15 -36.66
C ALA A 395 -11.37 -14.24 -35.81
N ARG A 396 -11.51 -15.30 -35.01
CA ARG A 396 -12.63 -15.45 -34.07
C ARG A 396 -12.53 -14.49 -32.90
N PHE A 397 -11.33 -14.34 -32.34
CA PHE A 397 -11.10 -13.37 -31.27
C PHE A 397 -11.50 -11.96 -31.71
N LYS A 398 -11.05 -11.50 -32.89
CA LYS A 398 -11.46 -10.21 -33.46
C LYS A 398 -12.98 -10.10 -33.64
N LYS A 399 -13.62 -11.13 -34.21
CA LYS A 399 -15.07 -11.16 -34.40
C LYS A 399 -15.83 -10.97 -33.09
N TYR A 400 -15.46 -11.68 -32.03
CA TYR A 400 -16.21 -11.65 -30.76
C TYR A 400 -15.74 -10.55 -29.80
N LEU A 401 -14.55 -9.99 -30.00
CA LEU A 401 -14.20 -8.67 -29.47
C LEU A 401 -15.24 -7.64 -29.91
N ASP A 402 -15.55 -7.58 -31.20
CA ASP A 402 -16.57 -6.68 -31.78
C ASP A 402 -18.01 -7.03 -31.36
N GLN A 403 -18.35 -8.32 -31.29
CA GLN A 403 -19.74 -8.75 -31.13
C GLN A 403 -20.17 -8.99 -29.67
N VAL A 404 -19.25 -9.27 -28.75
CA VAL A 404 -19.57 -9.61 -27.36
C VAL A 404 -18.90 -8.65 -26.39
N PHE A 405 -17.58 -8.58 -26.41
CA PHE A 405 -16.82 -7.89 -25.35
C PHE A 405 -16.92 -6.37 -25.42
N VAL A 406 -16.84 -5.78 -26.62
CA VAL A 406 -17.02 -4.33 -26.81
C VAL A 406 -18.45 -3.88 -26.50
N PRO A 407 -19.52 -4.52 -27.01
CA PRO A 407 -20.90 -4.17 -26.65
C PRO A 407 -21.17 -4.29 -25.14
N MET A 408 -20.58 -5.28 -24.48
CA MET A 408 -20.71 -5.42 -23.04
C MET A 408 -19.92 -4.35 -22.27
N ALA A 409 -18.72 -3.99 -22.72
CA ALA A 409 -17.96 -2.90 -22.13
C ALA A 409 -18.70 -1.56 -22.27
N GLU A 410 -19.23 -1.25 -23.46
CA GLU A 410 -20.07 -0.07 -23.70
C GLU A 410 -21.31 -0.07 -22.80
N TYR A 411 -21.91 -1.24 -22.60
CA TYR A 411 -23.04 -1.38 -21.69
C TYR A 411 -22.65 -1.17 -20.22
N ALA A 412 -21.53 -1.70 -19.74
CA ALA A 412 -21.07 -1.47 -18.37
C ALA A 412 -20.78 0.02 -18.11
N ILE A 413 -20.07 0.67 -19.04
CA ILE A 413 -19.80 2.12 -19.02
C ILE A 413 -21.11 2.91 -18.97
N SER A 414 -22.12 2.48 -19.72
CA SER A 414 -23.44 3.09 -19.69
C SER A 414 -24.16 3.09 -18.33
N LYS A 415 -23.76 2.16 -17.46
CA LYS A 415 -24.30 2.02 -16.12
C LYS A 415 -23.43 2.71 -15.08
N GLY A 416 -22.38 3.43 -15.48
CA GLY A 416 -21.48 4.13 -14.57
C GLY A 416 -20.30 3.28 -14.08
N MET A 417 -19.97 2.19 -14.77
CA MET A 417 -18.90 1.27 -14.36
C MET A 417 -17.69 1.33 -15.30
N TYR A 418 -16.50 1.38 -14.73
CA TYR A 418 -15.25 1.16 -15.46
C TYR A 418 -15.11 -0.33 -15.83
N VAL A 419 -14.31 -0.62 -16.86
CA VAL A 419 -14.11 -1.99 -17.35
C VAL A 419 -12.64 -2.37 -17.25
N VAL A 420 -12.35 -3.48 -16.60
CA VAL A 420 -11.02 -4.11 -16.59
C VAL A 420 -11.10 -5.35 -17.46
N MET A 421 -10.53 -5.29 -18.66
CA MET A 421 -10.47 -6.45 -19.56
C MET A 421 -9.30 -7.34 -19.17
N ARG A 422 -9.53 -8.65 -19.08
CA ARG A 422 -8.47 -9.67 -18.97
C ARG A 422 -8.44 -10.57 -20.21
N PRO A 423 -7.28 -11.14 -20.59
CA PRO A 423 -7.14 -11.90 -21.83
C PRO A 423 -7.87 -13.25 -21.75
N PRO A 424 -8.05 -13.96 -22.88
CA PRO A 424 -8.58 -15.32 -22.84
C PRO A 424 -7.61 -16.28 -22.16
N GLY A 425 -8.12 -17.04 -21.18
CA GLY A 425 -7.44 -18.17 -20.55
C GLY A 425 -6.67 -17.83 -19.28
N VAL A 426 -5.80 -18.75 -18.87
CA VAL A 426 -4.95 -18.69 -17.66
C VAL A 426 -3.50 -18.97 -18.05
N CYS A 427 -2.51 -18.42 -17.33
CA CYS A 427 -1.11 -18.73 -17.60
C CYS A 427 -0.81 -20.23 -17.41
N PRO A 428 0.10 -20.81 -18.21
CA PRO A 428 0.72 -22.09 -17.87
C PRO A 428 1.42 -22.02 -16.50
N GLU A 429 1.56 -23.17 -15.85
CA GLU A 429 2.23 -23.26 -14.54
C GLU A 429 3.68 -22.72 -14.57
N GLU A 430 4.35 -22.86 -15.71
CA GLU A 430 5.68 -22.33 -15.97
C GLU A 430 5.68 -21.51 -17.26
N ILE A 431 6.06 -20.23 -17.18
CA ILE A 431 6.22 -19.32 -18.31
C ILE A 431 7.69 -18.94 -18.50
N ALA A 432 8.06 -18.48 -19.69
CA ALA A 432 9.39 -17.95 -19.97
C ALA A 432 9.31 -16.71 -20.88
N VAL A 433 10.31 -15.83 -20.77
CA VAL A 433 10.44 -14.68 -21.68
C VAL A 433 10.56 -15.20 -23.11
N ASP A 434 9.76 -14.63 -24.02
CA ASP A 434 9.70 -15.00 -25.44
C ASP A 434 9.17 -16.43 -25.72
N ASP A 435 8.48 -17.06 -24.76
CA ASP A 435 7.75 -18.31 -25.05
C ASP A 435 6.46 -18.08 -25.84
N ASP A 436 5.85 -19.19 -26.30
CA ASP A 436 4.63 -19.16 -27.12
C ASP A 436 3.48 -18.42 -26.40
N TYR A 437 3.40 -18.52 -25.06
CA TYR A 437 2.36 -17.84 -24.29
C TYR A 437 2.63 -16.33 -24.16
N ASN A 438 3.89 -15.91 -24.05
CA ASN A 438 4.28 -14.50 -24.04
C ASN A 438 3.93 -13.83 -25.38
N GLU A 439 4.23 -14.49 -26.50
CA GLU A 439 3.87 -14.02 -27.83
C GLU A 439 2.35 -13.99 -28.06
N TYR A 440 1.64 -14.97 -27.50
CA TYR A 440 0.18 -14.98 -27.47
C TYR A 440 -0.39 -13.74 -26.76
N LEU A 441 0.11 -13.40 -25.56
CA LEU A 441 -0.33 -12.20 -24.84
C LEU A 441 -0.02 -10.93 -25.62
N VAL A 442 1.17 -10.81 -26.22
CA VAL A 442 1.53 -9.68 -27.10
C VAL A 442 0.54 -9.55 -28.25
N THR A 443 0.16 -10.66 -28.88
CA THR A 443 -0.80 -10.69 -29.99
C THR A 443 -2.19 -10.24 -29.55
N VAL A 444 -2.71 -10.79 -28.45
CA VAL A 444 -4.02 -10.42 -27.89
C VAL A 444 -4.07 -8.92 -27.57
N TRP A 445 -3.05 -8.41 -26.87
CA TRP A 445 -3.01 -7.02 -26.44
C TRP A 445 -2.75 -6.03 -27.57
N ASP A 446 -1.99 -6.41 -28.61
CA ASP A 446 -1.87 -5.60 -29.83
C ASP A 446 -3.21 -5.43 -30.55
N ILE A 447 -4.01 -6.50 -30.64
CA ILE A 447 -5.35 -6.46 -31.24
C ILE A 447 -6.29 -5.56 -30.42
N VAL A 448 -6.35 -5.77 -29.10
CA VAL A 448 -7.26 -5.04 -28.20
C VAL A 448 -6.89 -3.55 -28.15
N SER A 449 -5.60 -3.22 -28.02
CA SER A 449 -5.13 -1.83 -27.92
C SER A 449 -5.29 -1.03 -29.22
N LYS A 450 -5.35 -1.69 -30.39
CA LYS A 450 -5.65 -1.04 -31.69
C LYS A 450 -7.14 -0.81 -31.94
N HIS A 451 -8.01 -1.47 -31.20
CA HIS A 451 -9.44 -1.46 -31.48
C HIS A 451 -10.02 -0.03 -31.30
N PRO A 452 -10.75 0.53 -32.29
CA PRO A 452 -11.11 1.95 -32.32
C PRO A 452 -12.03 2.41 -31.17
N LYS A 453 -12.79 1.49 -30.57
CA LYS A 453 -13.64 1.79 -29.40
C LYS A 453 -12.93 1.61 -28.04
N ILE A 454 -11.76 1.00 -28.04
CA ILE A 454 -11.00 0.66 -26.82
C ILE A 454 -9.77 1.58 -26.67
N LYS A 455 -9.06 1.82 -27.78
CA LYS A 455 -7.87 2.66 -27.84
C LYS A 455 -8.12 4.01 -27.17
N ASN A 456 -7.37 4.29 -26.10
CA ASN A 456 -7.43 5.54 -25.32
C ASN A 456 -8.80 5.84 -24.68
N ASN A 457 -9.69 4.85 -24.61
CA ASN A 457 -10.93 4.96 -23.87
C ASN A 457 -10.62 4.97 -22.37
N SER A 458 -10.81 6.12 -21.72
CA SER A 458 -10.51 6.33 -20.30
C SER A 458 -11.31 5.48 -19.33
N HIS A 459 -12.33 4.77 -19.81
CA HIS A 459 -13.18 3.91 -19.00
C HIS A 459 -12.83 2.42 -19.12
N ILE A 460 -11.84 2.07 -19.96
CA ILE A 460 -11.38 0.70 -20.19
C ILE A 460 -9.91 0.57 -19.81
N MET A 461 -9.60 -0.47 -19.03
CA MET A 461 -8.27 -0.80 -18.49
C MET A 461 -7.92 -2.26 -18.80
N PHE A 462 -6.65 -2.62 -18.68
CA PHE A 462 -6.12 -3.92 -19.11
C PHE A 462 -5.41 -4.66 -17.98
N GLU A 463 -5.89 -5.84 -17.59
CA GLU A 463 -5.18 -6.78 -16.72
C GLU A 463 -4.38 -7.75 -17.60
N LEU A 464 -3.05 -7.70 -17.57
CA LEU A 464 -2.22 -8.26 -18.65
C LEU A 464 -2.28 -9.78 -18.82
N ALA A 465 -2.46 -10.53 -17.73
CA ALA A 465 -2.54 -11.98 -17.72
C ALA A 465 -3.29 -12.45 -16.47
N ASN A 466 -3.67 -13.74 -16.44
CA ASN A 466 -4.34 -14.36 -15.31
C ASN A 466 -3.48 -15.47 -14.72
N GLU A 467 -3.18 -15.36 -13.42
CA GLU A 467 -2.47 -16.32 -12.58
C GLU A 467 -1.10 -16.82 -13.10
N PRO A 468 -0.13 -15.96 -13.43
CA PRO A 468 1.25 -16.41 -13.52
C PRO A 468 1.68 -17.13 -12.23
N VAL A 469 2.22 -18.34 -12.35
CA VAL A 469 2.61 -19.17 -11.19
C VAL A 469 4.12 -19.17 -11.00
N ARG A 470 4.87 -19.70 -11.98
CA ARG A 470 6.33 -19.75 -11.98
C ARG A 470 6.88 -19.20 -13.29
N ILE A 471 8.07 -18.62 -13.26
CA ILE A 471 8.79 -18.14 -14.44
C ILE A 471 10.21 -18.69 -14.46
N VAL A 472 10.72 -19.03 -15.66
CA VAL A 472 12.14 -19.31 -15.87
C VAL A 472 12.96 -18.05 -15.56
N GLY A 473 13.67 -18.07 -14.43
CA GLY A 473 14.48 -16.95 -13.95
C GLY A 473 15.65 -16.62 -14.88
N SER A 474 16.28 -15.47 -14.68
CA SER A 474 17.44 -15.04 -15.47
C SER A 474 18.67 -15.95 -15.31
N ASP A 475 18.65 -16.83 -14.32
CA ASP A 475 19.62 -17.90 -14.07
C ASP A 475 19.27 -19.23 -14.77
N GLY A 476 18.12 -19.29 -15.47
CA GLY A 476 17.61 -20.47 -16.15
C GLY A 476 16.84 -21.44 -15.25
N ILE A 477 16.57 -21.09 -13.99
CA ILE A 477 15.83 -21.92 -13.04
C ILE A 477 14.41 -21.38 -12.88
N ALA A 478 13.41 -22.24 -13.06
CA ALA A 478 12.02 -21.84 -12.89
C ALA A 478 11.61 -21.74 -11.41
N GLY A 479 11.04 -20.61 -11.01
CA GLY A 479 10.60 -20.34 -9.64
C GLY A 479 9.43 -19.36 -9.57
N GLY A 480 8.84 -19.21 -8.38
CA GLY A 480 7.73 -18.29 -8.10
C GLY A 480 8.13 -17.08 -7.25
N ASP A 481 9.41 -16.91 -6.95
CA ASP A 481 9.95 -15.84 -6.11
C ASP A 481 11.45 -15.63 -6.38
N GLY A 482 12.01 -14.55 -5.83
CA GLY A 482 13.45 -14.26 -5.88
C GLY A 482 13.90 -13.39 -7.06
N ASP A 483 15.07 -12.79 -6.91
CA ASP A 483 15.62 -11.78 -7.83
C ASP A 483 15.72 -12.24 -9.31
N PRO A 484 16.18 -13.49 -9.62
CA PRO A 484 16.20 -13.97 -10.99
C PRO A 484 14.81 -14.09 -11.63
N CYS A 485 13.80 -14.51 -10.85
CA CYS A 485 12.42 -14.65 -11.32
C CYS A 485 11.83 -13.27 -11.65
N PHE A 486 11.97 -12.29 -10.75
CA PHE A 486 11.45 -10.94 -10.98
C PHE A 486 12.20 -10.17 -12.07
N THR A 487 13.50 -10.46 -12.28
CA THR A 487 14.25 -9.96 -13.43
C THR A 487 13.63 -10.44 -14.76
N SER A 488 13.31 -11.74 -14.86
CA SER A 488 12.61 -12.28 -16.03
C SER A 488 11.18 -11.75 -16.13
N LEU A 489 10.46 -11.64 -15.02
CA LEU A 489 9.06 -11.21 -14.98
C LEU A 489 8.90 -9.76 -15.45
N LYS A 490 9.83 -8.87 -15.06
CA LYS A 490 9.90 -7.51 -15.61
C LYS A 490 10.00 -7.54 -17.12
N LYS A 491 10.93 -8.32 -17.69
CA LYS A 491 11.11 -8.41 -19.15
C LYS A 491 9.86 -8.96 -19.84
N TYR A 492 9.28 -10.02 -19.27
CA TYR A 492 8.08 -10.69 -19.78
C TYR A 492 6.92 -9.70 -19.95
N PHE A 493 6.59 -8.93 -18.90
CA PHE A 493 5.47 -7.99 -18.95
C PHE A 493 5.83 -6.64 -19.56
N GLN A 494 7.07 -6.19 -19.50
CA GLN A 494 7.48 -4.97 -20.22
C GLN A 494 7.23 -5.12 -21.72
N LYS A 495 7.52 -6.30 -22.29
CA LYS A 495 7.23 -6.60 -23.70
C LYS A 495 5.73 -6.43 -24.05
N VAL A 496 4.84 -6.88 -23.17
CA VAL A 496 3.38 -6.74 -23.35
C VAL A 496 2.96 -5.28 -23.20
N VAL A 497 3.51 -4.57 -22.20
CA VAL A 497 3.27 -3.13 -21.98
C VAL A 497 3.70 -2.31 -23.20
N ASP A 498 4.88 -2.59 -23.75
CA ASP A 498 5.42 -1.88 -24.92
C ASP A 498 4.52 -2.09 -26.16
N ALA A 499 3.98 -3.31 -26.35
CA ALA A 499 3.03 -3.60 -27.42
C ALA A 499 1.71 -2.80 -27.26
N ILE A 500 1.22 -2.65 -26.03
CA ILE A 500 0.05 -1.81 -25.75
C ILE A 500 0.39 -0.34 -26.00
N ARG A 501 1.50 0.16 -25.46
CA ARG A 501 1.91 1.58 -25.54
C ARG A 501 2.27 2.02 -26.96
N ALA A 502 2.60 1.10 -27.86
CA ALA A 502 2.69 1.39 -29.30
C ALA A 502 1.35 1.87 -29.89
N ASN A 503 0.24 1.55 -29.23
CA ASN A 503 -1.11 1.83 -29.70
C ASN A 503 -1.88 2.76 -28.74
N ALA A 504 -1.86 2.53 -27.43
CA ALA A 504 -2.78 3.16 -26.49
C ALA A 504 -2.20 3.50 -25.10
N ASP A 505 -2.80 4.51 -24.47
CA ASP A 505 -2.42 5.07 -23.16
C ASP A 505 -3.36 4.61 -22.02
N ASN A 506 -4.19 3.59 -22.25
CA ASN A 506 -5.08 3.00 -21.25
C ASN A 506 -4.30 2.54 -20.00
N ILE A 507 -4.99 2.49 -18.85
CA ILE A 507 -4.43 1.96 -17.61
C ILE A 507 -4.15 0.46 -17.73
N ILE A 508 -2.98 0.05 -17.26
CA ILE A 508 -2.51 -1.34 -17.26
C ILE A 508 -2.36 -1.82 -15.82
N TRP A 509 -2.85 -3.02 -15.55
CA TRP A 509 -2.71 -3.75 -14.30
C TRP A 509 -1.82 -4.99 -14.53
N VAL A 510 -0.62 -4.96 -13.95
CA VAL A 510 0.41 -5.97 -14.11
C VAL A 510 0.23 -7.08 -13.05
N PRO A 511 0.17 -8.36 -13.44
CA PRO A 511 0.01 -9.47 -12.51
C PRO A 511 1.35 -9.90 -11.87
N GLY A 512 1.28 -10.53 -10.70
CA GLY A 512 2.42 -11.13 -9.99
C GLY A 512 2.52 -12.64 -10.17
N LEU A 513 3.53 -13.24 -9.52
CA LEU A 513 3.75 -14.70 -9.50
C LEU A 513 2.91 -15.38 -8.40
N GLY A 514 2.96 -16.71 -8.36
CA GLY A 514 2.29 -17.51 -7.34
C GLY A 514 0.78 -17.34 -7.38
N TYR A 515 0.16 -17.55 -8.55
CA TYR A 515 -1.26 -17.34 -8.78
C TYR A 515 -1.67 -15.89 -8.46
N GLN A 516 -0.86 -14.91 -8.87
CA GLN A 516 -1.06 -13.48 -8.56
C GLN A 516 -1.05 -13.11 -7.07
N SER A 517 -0.38 -13.89 -6.21
CA SER A 517 -0.23 -13.57 -4.79
C SER A 517 1.10 -12.90 -4.43
N ASN A 518 2.12 -12.94 -5.30
CA ASN A 518 3.49 -12.49 -4.96
C ASN A 518 4.01 -11.36 -5.87
N TYR A 519 4.33 -10.21 -5.27
CA TYR A 519 4.84 -9.00 -5.91
C TYR A 519 6.13 -8.50 -5.25
N SER A 520 6.72 -9.30 -4.36
CA SER A 520 7.84 -8.92 -3.48
C SER A 520 9.03 -8.28 -4.21
N GLY A 521 9.33 -8.73 -5.43
CA GLY A 521 10.48 -8.25 -6.19
C GLY A 521 10.21 -7.02 -7.06
N TYR A 522 8.96 -6.61 -7.30
CA TYR A 522 8.66 -5.50 -8.21
C TYR A 522 9.17 -4.15 -7.70
N ALA A 523 9.37 -3.96 -6.39
CA ALA A 523 9.99 -2.75 -5.85
C ALA A 523 11.37 -2.48 -6.46
N ASN A 524 12.14 -3.55 -6.75
CA ASN A 524 13.47 -3.50 -7.38
C ASN A 524 13.42 -3.75 -8.91
N HIS A 525 12.33 -4.33 -9.41
CA HIS A 525 12.13 -4.73 -10.81
C HIS A 525 10.91 -4.04 -11.44
N ARG A 526 10.77 -2.73 -11.24
CA ARG A 526 9.60 -1.96 -11.68
C ARG A 526 9.40 -2.03 -13.19
N ILE A 527 8.15 -2.17 -13.60
CA ILE A 527 7.70 -1.96 -14.98
C ILE A 527 7.81 -0.47 -15.30
N GLU A 528 8.29 -0.15 -16.49
CA GLU A 528 8.50 1.22 -16.96
C GLU A 528 7.31 1.67 -17.81
N GLY A 529 6.91 2.93 -17.64
CA GLY A 529 5.81 3.56 -18.38
C GLY A 529 4.83 4.28 -17.46
N ASP A 530 3.91 5.01 -18.08
CA ASP A 530 2.82 5.71 -17.39
C ASP A 530 1.59 4.81 -17.24
N ASN A 531 0.69 5.15 -16.31
CA ASN A 531 -0.57 4.43 -16.08
C ASN A 531 -0.38 2.93 -15.81
N ILE A 532 0.59 2.59 -14.96
CA ILE A 532 0.89 1.23 -14.51
C ILE A 532 0.46 1.03 -13.06
N GLY A 533 -0.42 0.05 -12.83
CA GLY A 533 -0.78 -0.50 -11.52
C GLY A 533 -0.60 -2.02 -11.50
N TYR A 534 -1.00 -2.68 -10.40
CA TYR A 534 -0.82 -4.13 -10.24
C TYR A 534 -2.13 -4.85 -9.90
N ALA A 535 -2.38 -6.01 -10.55
CA ALA A 535 -3.57 -6.83 -10.37
C ALA A 535 -3.30 -8.03 -9.46
N VAL A 536 -3.97 -8.11 -8.31
CA VAL A 536 -3.74 -9.09 -7.24
C VAL A 536 -4.90 -10.08 -7.12
N HIS A 537 -4.61 -11.36 -6.89
CA HIS A 537 -5.60 -12.32 -6.41
C HIS A 537 -5.36 -12.54 -4.91
N LEU A 538 -6.44 -12.66 -4.14
CA LEU A 538 -6.35 -12.81 -2.69
C LEU A 538 -7.50 -13.67 -2.16
N TYR A 539 -7.16 -14.82 -1.60
CA TYR A 539 -8.12 -15.74 -1.01
C TYR A 539 -7.80 -16.01 0.47
N PRO A 540 -8.80 -16.45 1.27
CA PRO A 540 -8.57 -16.95 2.63
C PRO A 540 -7.41 -17.94 2.73
N GLY A 541 -6.67 -17.87 3.83
CA GLY A 541 -5.45 -18.64 4.05
C GLY A 541 -4.19 -18.06 3.39
N TRP A 542 -4.32 -17.27 2.32
CA TRP A 542 -3.16 -16.62 1.70
C TRP A 542 -2.63 -15.49 2.57
N MET A 543 -1.35 -15.14 2.42
CA MET A 543 -0.70 -14.11 3.23
C MET A 543 -0.81 -14.36 4.75
N ASN A 544 -0.97 -15.63 5.17
CA ASN A 544 -1.25 -16.04 6.55
C ASN A 544 -2.58 -15.50 7.12
N SER A 545 -3.53 -15.14 6.26
CA SER A 545 -4.90 -14.81 6.67
C SER A 545 -5.65 -16.03 7.20
N ASP A 546 -6.78 -15.78 7.87
CA ASP A 546 -7.68 -16.84 8.33
C ASP A 546 -8.25 -17.65 7.15
N GLY A 547 -8.41 -18.97 7.34
CA GLY A 547 -9.04 -19.89 6.39
C GLY A 547 -9.60 -21.13 7.09
N GLU A 548 -10.65 -21.72 6.52
CA GLU A 548 -11.30 -22.94 7.04
C GLU A 548 -10.72 -24.25 6.43
N ASN A 549 -9.90 -24.17 5.38
CA ASN A 549 -9.39 -25.34 4.66
C ASN A 549 -7.86 -25.45 4.69
N GLY A 550 -7.36 -26.68 4.55
CA GLY A 550 -5.94 -27.03 4.43
C GLY A 550 -5.34 -26.77 3.04
N ASP A 551 -5.74 -25.68 2.38
CA ASP A 551 -5.24 -25.18 1.09
C ASP A 551 -3.95 -24.34 1.21
N GLY A 552 -3.31 -24.37 2.39
CA GLY A 552 -2.03 -23.72 2.68
C GLY A 552 -2.12 -22.54 3.65
N GLY A 553 -3.34 -22.20 4.11
CA GLY A 553 -3.56 -21.21 5.16
C GLY A 553 -3.39 -21.74 6.58
N SER A 554 -2.93 -20.88 7.48
CA SER A 554 -2.89 -21.19 8.91
C SER A 554 -4.30 -21.17 9.50
N SER A 555 -4.70 -22.22 10.23
CA SER A 555 -5.91 -22.24 11.06
C SER A 555 -5.82 -21.34 12.30
N THR A 556 -4.68 -20.66 12.49
CA THR A 556 -4.41 -19.69 13.57
C THR A 556 -4.15 -18.29 13.01
N GLY A 557 -4.88 -17.91 11.96
CA GLY A 557 -4.78 -16.58 11.33
C GLY A 557 -5.17 -15.43 12.26
N GLY A 558 -5.37 -14.25 11.66
CA GLY A 558 -5.75 -13.02 12.35
C GLY A 558 -5.13 -11.80 11.69
N TYR A 559 -5.41 -10.61 12.24
CA TYR A 559 -4.95 -9.36 11.64
C TYR A 559 -3.43 -9.30 11.45
N GLN A 560 -2.63 -9.55 12.50
CA GLN A 560 -1.19 -9.33 12.45
C GLN A 560 -0.47 -10.30 11.49
N PRO A 561 -0.73 -11.62 11.48
CA PRO A 561 -0.18 -12.52 10.47
C PRO A 561 -0.56 -12.10 9.04
N PHE A 562 -1.82 -11.70 8.83
CA PHE A 562 -2.32 -11.28 7.52
C PHE A 562 -1.63 -10.01 7.03
N GLN A 563 -1.58 -8.97 7.86
CA GLN A 563 -0.88 -7.72 7.56
C GLN A 563 0.60 -7.95 7.27
N ASN A 564 1.27 -8.84 7.99
CA ASN A 564 2.67 -9.20 7.73
C ASN A 564 2.85 -9.92 6.38
N GLY A 565 1.89 -10.77 6.00
CA GLY A 565 1.89 -11.40 4.67
C GLY A 565 1.65 -10.39 3.55
N TRP A 566 0.70 -9.47 3.74
CA TRP A 566 0.45 -8.34 2.84
C TRP A 566 1.71 -7.50 2.66
N ASP A 567 2.34 -7.06 3.75
CA ASP A 567 3.56 -6.23 3.73
C ASP A 567 4.72 -6.91 3.00
N ARG A 568 4.79 -8.24 3.05
CA ARG A 568 5.84 -9.01 2.35
C ARG A 568 5.54 -9.17 0.87
N GLN A 569 4.28 -9.45 0.53
CA GLN A 569 3.92 -9.94 -0.80
C GLN A 569 3.32 -8.85 -1.71
N VAL A 570 2.57 -7.89 -1.16
CA VAL A 570 1.88 -6.82 -1.93
C VAL A 570 2.34 -5.42 -1.52
N GLY A 571 2.67 -5.21 -0.25
CA GLY A 571 3.24 -3.95 0.28
C GLY A 571 4.31 -3.32 -0.62
N PRO A 572 5.30 -4.09 -1.14
CA PRO A 572 6.36 -3.53 -1.96
C PRO A 572 5.89 -2.82 -3.24
N VAL A 573 4.74 -3.22 -3.80
CA VAL A 573 4.12 -2.52 -4.95
C VAL A 573 3.09 -1.48 -4.51
N ALA A 574 2.32 -1.76 -3.46
CA ALA A 574 1.34 -0.81 -2.92
C ALA A 574 1.99 0.51 -2.48
N ASP A 575 3.26 0.50 -2.08
CA ASP A 575 3.99 1.69 -1.68
C ASP A 575 4.25 2.70 -2.80
N PHE A 576 4.21 2.29 -4.08
CA PHE A 576 4.52 3.17 -5.21
C PHE A 576 3.52 3.13 -6.37
N ALA A 577 2.58 2.19 -6.40
CA ALA A 577 1.57 2.05 -7.46
C ALA A 577 0.22 1.63 -6.86
N PRO A 578 -0.91 1.95 -7.52
CA PRO A 578 -2.22 1.48 -7.08
C PRO A 578 -2.37 -0.02 -7.33
N ILE A 579 -3.20 -0.65 -6.50
CA ILE A 579 -3.52 -2.07 -6.57
C ILE A 579 -4.97 -2.23 -7.00
N ILE A 580 -5.24 -3.26 -7.79
CA ILE A 580 -6.59 -3.77 -8.00
C ILE A 580 -6.64 -5.25 -7.64
N ILE A 581 -7.51 -5.64 -6.70
CA ILE A 581 -7.74 -7.04 -6.36
C ILE A 581 -8.83 -7.56 -7.28
N THR A 582 -8.45 -8.42 -8.21
CA THR A 582 -9.28 -8.88 -9.33
C THR A 582 -9.96 -10.22 -9.06
N GLU A 583 -9.57 -10.91 -7.99
CA GLU A 583 -10.27 -12.09 -7.47
C GLU A 583 -10.16 -12.17 -5.95
N MET A 584 -11.31 -12.21 -5.28
CA MET A 584 -11.45 -12.44 -3.84
C MET A 584 -12.92 -12.72 -3.50
N ASP A 585 -13.17 -13.79 -2.75
CA ASP A 585 -14.44 -14.06 -2.07
C ASP A 585 -14.20 -14.82 -0.75
N TRP A 586 -15.24 -14.92 0.09
CA TRP A 586 -15.22 -15.81 1.25
C TRP A 586 -16.63 -16.19 1.69
N ALA A 587 -16.79 -17.42 2.19
CA ALA A 587 -17.96 -17.81 2.96
C ALA A 587 -17.64 -19.01 3.86
N PRO A 588 -18.43 -19.22 4.94
CA PRO A 588 -18.36 -20.44 5.71
C PRO A 588 -18.47 -21.68 4.80
N ALA A 589 -17.63 -22.68 5.02
CA ALA A 589 -17.51 -23.85 4.14
C ALA A 589 -18.85 -24.59 3.93
N ARG A 590 -19.77 -24.49 4.89
CA ARG A 590 -21.12 -25.10 4.83
C ARG A 590 -21.95 -24.67 3.61
N TYR A 591 -21.68 -23.51 3.02
CA TYR A 591 -22.46 -23.01 1.88
C TYR A 591 -21.99 -23.56 0.54
N ASP A 592 -20.71 -23.92 0.44
CA ASP A 592 -20.05 -24.32 -0.80
C ASP A 592 -20.35 -23.42 -2.01
N ALA A 593 -20.47 -22.11 -1.77
CA ALA A 593 -20.90 -21.11 -2.75
C ALA A 593 -19.84 -20.06 -3.10
N SER A 594 -18.65 -20.16 -2.49
CA SER A 594 -17.47 -19.30 -2.70
C SER A 594 -16.23 -20.16 -2.95
N TRP A 595 -15.19 -19.60 -3.57
CA TRP A 595 -13.88 -20.25 -3.68
C TRP A 595 -13.17 -20.24 -2.34
N GLY A 596 -13.06 -19.07 -1.72
CA GLY A 596 -12.51 -18.87 -0.39
C GLY A 596 -13.41 -19.42 0.71
N LYS A 597 -12.86 -20.21 1.63
CA LYS A 597 -13.59 -20.71 2.80
C LYS A 597 -13.11 -20.00 4.06
N ALA A 598 -13.91 -19.06 4.55
CA ALA A 598 -13.66 -18.29 5.78
C ALA A 598 -14.90 -17.50 6.19
N ILE A 599 -14.78 -16.80 7.32
CA ILE A 599 -15.80 -15.92 7.84
C ILE A 599 -15.39 -14.45 7.72
N THR A 600 -16.38 -13.55 7.74
CA THR A 600 -16.14 -12.10 7.90
C THR A 600 -15.42 -11.82 9.22
N GLY A 601 -15.89 -12.42 10.31
CA GLY A 601 -15.30 -12.32 11.65
C GLY A 601 -15.24 -10.90 12.21
N THR A 602 -14.23 -10.64 13.04
CA THR A 602 -14.06 -9.37 13.76
C THR A 602 -12.69 -8.79 13.50
N LEU A 603 -12.63 -7.48 13.23
CA LEU A 603 -11.36 -6.76 13.07
C LEU A 603 -10.44 -6.96 14.28
N GLY A 604 -9.16 -7.23 14.05
CA GLY A 604 -8.17 -7.50 15.10
C GLY A 604 -8.25 -8.92 15.67
N GLY A 605 -9.41 -9.58 15.53
CA GLY A 605 -9.66 -10.96 15.95
C GLY A 605 -9.71 -11.95 14.78
N PRO A 606 -10.36 -13.12 14.98
CA PRO A 606 -10.52 -14.12 13.94
C PRO A 606 -11.41 -13.64 12.79
N GLY A 607 -11.01 -13.90 11.55
CA GLY A 607 -11.82 -13.73 10.35
C GLY A 607 -11.10 -13.05 9.21
N PHE A 608 -11.34 -13.53 7.99
CA PHE A 608 -10.72 -12.98 6.78
C PHE A 608 -11.30 -11.61 6.43
N GLY A 609 -12.63 -11.50 6.33
CA GLY A 609 -13.28 -10.34 5.70
C GLY A 609 -13.06 -9.01 6.42
N ALA A 610 -13.22 -8.97 7.74
CA ALA A 610 -13.04 -7.74 8.52
C ALA A 610 -11.58 -7.26 8.52
N ASN A 611 -10.63 -8.20 8.63
CA ASN A 611 -9.20 -7.92 8.58
C ASN A 611 -8.77 -7.48 7.18
N PHE A 612 -9.25 -8.17 6.13
CA PHE A 612 -9.05 -7.77 4.73
C PHE A 612 -9.47 -6.33 4.49
N LYS A 613 -10.73 -5.99 4.85
CA LYS A 613 -11.29 -4.66 4.65
C LYS A 613 -10.40 -3.58 5.27
N TYR A 614 -9.97 -3.80 6.51
CA TYR A 614 -9.12 -2.85 7.20
C TYR A 614 -7.73 -2.69 6.55
N ILE A 615 -7.10 -3.80 6.15
CA ILE A 615 -5.79 -3.76 5.47
C ILE A 615 -5.87 -2.93 4.19
N VAL A 616 -6.88 -3.15 3.35
CA VAL A 616 -7.02 -2.41 2.08
C VAL A 616 -7.43 -0.95 2.28
N ASP A 617 -8.31 -0.66 3.25
CA ASP A 617 -8.69 0.71 3.63
C ASP A 617 -7.49 1.50 4.16
N ASN A 618 -6.65 0.87 4.98
CA ASN A 618 -5.46 1.51 5.55
C ASN A 618 -4.36 1.73 4.51
N ALA A 619 -4.22 0.82 3.53
CA ALA A 619 -3.34 1.04 2.38
C ALA A 619 -3.78 2.24 1.52
N GLY A 620 -5.09 2.47 1.42
CA GLY A 620 -5.69 3.68 0.85
C GLY A 620 -5.61 3.80 -0.68
N ASN A 621 -5.00 2.84 -1.37
CA ASN A 621 -4.81 2.83 -2.82
C ASN A 621 -5.14 1.48 -3.48
N VAL A 622 -6.13 0.77 -2.91
CA VAL A 622 -6.51 -0.57 -3.33
C VAL A 622 -7.96 -0.55 -3.81
N SER A 623 -8.15 -0.76 -5.11
CA SER A 623 -9.43 -1.12 -5.70
C SER A 623 -9.66 -2.63 -5.55
N TRP A 624 -10.89 -3.11 -5.45
CA TRP A 624 -11.15 -4.54 -5.30
C TRP A 624 -12.58 -4.94 -5.67
N LEU A 625 -12.76 -6.21 -6.07
CA LEU A 625 -14.06 -6.76 -6.42
C LEU A 625 -14.51 -7.91 -5.52
N LEU A 626 -15.81 -8.18 -5.51
CA LEU A 626 -16.39 -9.43 -5.05
C LEU A 626 -16.42 -10.47 -6.18
N PHE A 627 -15.62 -11.53 -6.05
CA PHE A 627 -15.51 -12.61 -7.03
C PHE A 627 -16.53 -13.73 -6.78
N THR A 628 -17.82 -13.39 -6.79
CA THR A 628 -18.92 -14.34 -6.65
C THR A 628 -19.68 -14.46 -7.97
N SER A 629 -20.30 -15.62 -8.19
CA SER A 629 -21.18 -15.86 -9.34
C SER A 629 -22.20 -14.72 -9.54
N PRO A 630 -22.20 -14.04 -10.70
CA PRO A 630 -23.05 -12.86 -10.95
C PRO A 630 -24.56 -13.10 -10.77
N HIS A 631 -25.06 -14.30 -11.02
CA HIS A 631 -26.49 -14.59 -10.80
C HIS A 631 -26.88 -14.52 -9.32
N LEU A 632 -25.98 -14.92 -8.40
CA LEU A 632 -26.21 -14.82 -6.95
C LEU A 632 -26.27 -13.36 -6.50
N LEU A 633 -25.37 -12.52 -7.01
CA LEU A 633 -25.39 -11.07 -6.74
C LEU A 633 -26.66 -10.40 -7.28
N ALA A 634 -27.13 -10.84 -8.44
CA ALA A 634 -28.38 -10.38 -9.04
C ALA A 634 -29.65 -10.85 -8.28
N ASP A 635 -29.55 -11.91 -7.49
CA ASP A 635 -30.62 -12.42 -6.62
C ASP A 635 -30.57 -11.87 -5.19
N PHE A 636 -29.53 -11.09 -4.86
CA PHE A 636 -29.36 -10.47 -3.54
C PHE A 636 -30.54 -9.58 -3.17
N LYS A 637 -30.88 -9.59 -1.88
CA LYS A 637 -31.89 -8.73 -1.29
C LYS A 637 -31.34 -8.16 0.00
N ASP A 638 -31.45 -6.85 0.17
CA ASP A 638 -31.10 -6.15 1.41
C ASP A 638 -32.16 -6.42 2.50
N VAL A 639 -32.25 -7.69 2.92
CA VAL A 639 -33.15 -8.18 3.96
C VAL A 639 -32.32 -9.03 4.92
N PRO A 640 -32.15 -8.61 6.19
CA PRO A 640 -31.34 -9.35 7.15
C PRO A 640 -31.83 -10.78 7.32
N GLY A 641 -30.89 -11.73 7.28
CA GLY A 641 -31.19 -13.12 7.52
C GLY A 641 -31.62 -13.41 8.96
N THR A 642 -32.25 -14.55 9.17
CA THR A 642 -32.68 -14.99 10.52
C THR A 642 -31.55 -15.77 11.20
N PRO A 643 -31.10 -15.40 12.42
CA PRO A 643 -30.08 -16.14 13.15
C PRO A 643 -30.39 -17.64 13.24
N GLY A 644 -29.44 -18.49 12.80
CA GLY A 644 -29.60 -19.95 12.75
C GLY A 644 -30.27 -20.49 11.49
N ALA A 645 -30.73 -19.63 10.57
CA ALA A 645 -31.33 -19.99 9.29
C ALA A 645 -30.75 -19.15 8.12
N TYR A 646 -29.50 -18.68 8.26
CA TYR A 646 -28.83 -17.90 7.22
C TYR A 646 -28.57 -18.71 5.95
N THR A 647 -28.70 -18.04 4.82
CA THR A 647 -28.27 -18.43 3.47
C THR A 647 -26.94 -17.75 3.12
N PHE A 648 -26.32 -18.15 2.00
CA PHE A 648 -25.09 -17.49 1.53
C PHE A 648 -25.26 -15.97 1.29
N LEU A 649 -26.45 -15.52 0.88
CA LEU A 649 -26.69 -14.11 0.53
C LEU A 649 -27.02 -13.22 1.73
N ASP A 650 -27.48 -13.78 2.85
CA ASP A 650 -27.95 -13.02 4.02
C ASP A 650 -27.22 -13.39 5.33
N ASP A 651 -26.17 -14.22 5.26
CA ASP A 651 -25.27 -14.50 6.39
C ASP A 651 -24.28 -13.35 6.59
N PRO A 652 -24.23 -12.68 7.75
CA PRO A 652 -23.21 -11.69 8.07
C PRO A 652 -21.76 -12.19 7.98
N GLN A 653 -21.55 -13.51 8.02
CA GLN A 653 -20.23 -14.14 7.91
C GLN A 653 -19.85 -14.51 6.46
N ALA A 654 -20.77 -14.48 5.51
CA ALA A 654 -20.49 -14.71 4.09
C ALA A 654 -20.32 -13.38 3.37
N CYS A 655 -19.43 -13.31 2.37
CA CYS A 655 -19.04 -12.07 1.71
C CYS A 655 -20.17 -11.20 1.10
N PRO A 656 -21.31 -11.71 0.56
CA PRO A 656 -22.27 -10.83 -0.12
C PRO A 656 -22.89 -9.79 0.81
N TRP A 657 -23.30 -10.20 2.02
CA TRP A 657 -23.97 -9.35 3.00
C TRP A 657 -23.11 -8.15 3.46
N PRO A 658 -21.91 -8.33 4.05
CA PRO A 658 -21.08 -7.23 4.48
C PRO A 658 -20.57 -6.38 3.30
N ILE A 659 -20.19 -6.98 2.16
CA ILE A 659 -19.65 -6.22 1.02
C ILE A 659 -20.72 -5.29 0.43
N TYR A 660 -21.97 -5.75 0.31
CA TYR A 660 -23.07 -4.89 -0.15
C TYR A 660 -23.12 -3.60 0.67
N HIS A 661 -23.11 -3.71 2.00
CA HIS A 661 -23.16 -2.56 2.90
C HIS A 661 -21.88 -1.73 2.86
N TRP A 662 -20.69 -2.35 2.74
CA TRP A 662 -19.45 -1.61 2.62
C TRP A 662 -19.40 -0.78 1.32
N TYR A 663 -19.92 -1.30 0.21
CA TYR A 663 -20.02 -0.55 -1.04
C TYR A 663 -20.97 0.66 -0.90
N GLN A 664 -22.08 0.51 -0.16
CA GLN A 664 -22.92 1.67 0.20
C GLN A 664 -22.14 2.72 1.01
N ASP A 665 -21.34 2.28 1.98
CA ASP A 665 -20.58 3.17 2.85
C ASP A 665 -19.50 3.94 2.07
N TYR A 666 -18.77 3.26 1.18
CA TYR A 666 -17.81 3.91 0.29
C TYR A 666 -18.47 4.94 -0.61
N ARG A 667 -19.67 4.64 -1.14
CA ARG A 667 -20.40 5.54 -2.03
C ARG A 667 -20.93 6.79 -1.33
N LYS A 668 -21.46 6.65 -0.11
CA LYS A 668 -21.98 7.77 0.68
C LYS A 668 -20.86 8.68 1.19
N GLY A 669 -19.65 8.13 1.35
CA GLY A 669 -18.59 8.75 2.13
C GLY A 669 -18.90 8.66 3.62
N THR A 670 -17.91 8.34 4.44
CA THR A 670 -18.09 8.32 5.90
C THR A 670 -18.13 9.75 6.41
N SER A 671 -19.34 10.28 6.62
CA SER A 671 -19.52 11.48 7.42
C SER A 671 -19.42 11.07 8.90
N ASP A 672 -18.27 11.29 9.51
CA ASP A 672 -18.05 11.20 10.95
C ASP A 672 -19.01 12.20 11.63
N THR A 673 -20.25 11.78 11.91
CA THR A 673 -21.40 12.68 12.16
C THR A 673 -21.71 12.92 13.63
N GLY A 674 -20.86 12.43 14.53
CA GLY A 674 -20.95 12.68 15.97
C GLY A 674 -19.88 13.64 16.47
N ALA A 675 -20.12 14.30 17.61
CA ALA A 675 -19.05 14.99 18.32
C ALA A 675 -18.05 13.96 18.86
N LEU A 676 -16.75 14.14 18.59
CA LEU A 676 -15.69 13.23 19.03
C LEU A 676 -15.55 13.26 20.56
N LYS A 677 -15.80 12.11 21.22
CA LYS A 677 -15.73 11.97 22.67
C LYS A 677 -14.31 11.67 23.13
N ASP A 678 -13.71 10.60 22.62
CA ASP A 678 -12.33 10.17 22.90
C ASP A 678 -11.80 9.27 21.78
N ILE A 679 -10.53 8.88 21.89
CA ILE A 679 -9.93 7.84 21.06
C ILE A 679 -9.35 6.74 21.94
N THR A 680 -9.42 5.51 21.44
CA THR A 680 -8.85 4.32 22.09
C THR A 680 -7.93 3.61 21.11
N VAL A 681 -6.77 3.17 21.59
CA VAL A 681 -5.82 2.39 20.79
C VAL A 681 -5.84 0.95 21.30
N GLU A 682 -5.99 0.01 20.39
CA GLU A 682 -6.06 -1.41 20.72
C GLU A 682 -4.75 -1.88 21.39
N GLY A 683 -4.87 -2.65 22.48
CA GLY A 683 -3.72 -3.15 23.26
C GLY A 683 -3.03 -2.11 24.15
N ALA A 684 -3.42 -0.83 24.11
CA ALA A 684 -2.70 0.22 24.83
C ALA A 684 -2.73 0.09 26.36
N GLU A 685 -3.80 -0.48 26.94
CA GLU A 685 -3.93 -0.63 28.39
C GLU A 685 -2.88 -1.59 29.00
N ALA A 686 -2.51 -2.65 28.25
CA ALA A 686 -1.50 -3.62 28.69
C ALA A 686 -0.06 -3.17 28.35
N GLY A 687 0.08 -2.17 27.47
CA GLY A 687 1.33 -1.90 26.77
C GLY A 687 1.57 -2.91 25.64
N ILE A 688 2.40 -2.53 24.66
CA ILE A 688 2.74 -3.36 23.51
C ILE A 688 4.19 -3.80 23.62
N THR A 689 4.45 -5.10 23.54
CA THR A 689 5.82 -5.63 23.41
C THR A 689 6.08 -5.98 21.95
N LEU A 690 7.17 -5.47 21.37
CA LEU A 690 7.54 -5.71 19.99
C LEU A 690 8.93 -6.33 19.91
N THR A 691 9.06 -7.43 19.17
CA THR A 691 10.36 -8.07 18.95
C THR A 691 11.25 -7.15 18.11
N THR A 692 12.50 -6.93 18.52
CA THR A 692 13.45 -6.12 17.73
C THR A 692 13.60 -6.67 16.31
N GLY A 693 13.51 -5.80 15.31
CA GLY A 693 13.47 -6.14 13.87
C GLY A 693 12.08 -6.49 13.33
N SER A 694 11.05 -6.61 14.19
CA SER A 694 9.67 -6.84 13.76
C SER A 694 8.87 -5.55 13.59
N SER A 695 7.67 -5.67 13.02
CA SER A 695 6.74 -4.55 12.86
C SER A 695 5.32 -4.95 13.29
N SER A 696 4.54 -3.98 13.74
CA SER A 696 3.14 -4.13 14.12
C SER A 696 2.40 -2.81 13.84
N TYR A 697 1.06 -2.83 13.80
CA TYR A 697 0.24 -1.68 13.44
C TYR A 697 -0.67 -1.28 14.60
N LEU A 698 -0.75 0.01 14.88
CA LEU A 698 -1.70 0.54 15.84
C LEU A 698 -3.10 0.64 15.22
N MET A 699 -4.08 -0.01 15.85
CA MET A 699 -5.50 0.17 15.53
C MET A 699 -6.10 1.25 16.41
N VAL A 700 -6.55 2.35 15.80
CA VAL A 700 -7.06 3.55 16.50
C VAL A 700 -8.55 3.67 16.27
N TYR A 701 -9.33 3.61 17.34
CA TYR A 701 -10.78 3.80 17.31
C TYR A 701 -11.14 5.19 17.81
N ALA A 702 -11.96 5.91 17.04
CA ALA A 702 -12.65 7.11 17.47
C ALA A 702 -14.00 6.75 18.05
N ASN A 703 -14.30 7.24 19.24
CA ASN A 703 -15.58 7.05 19.92
C ASN A 703 -16.32 8.38 19.93
N TYR A 704 -17.59 8.38 19.54
CA TYR A 704 -18.41 9.59 19.43
C TYR A 704 -19.44 9.67 20.56
N GLU A 705 -19.90 10.89 20.86
CA GLU A 705 -20.85 11.16 21.95
C GLU A 705 -22.23 10.51 21.73
N ASP A 706 -22.58 10.16 20.49
CA ASP A 706 -23.80 9.41 20.15
C ASP A 706 -23.67 7.90 20.39
N GLY A 707 -22.49 7.44 20.82
CA GLY A 707 -22.17 6.04 21.09
C GLY A 707 -21.65 5.27 19.87
N SER A 708 -21.54 5.90 18.70
CA SER A 708 -20.92 5.28 17.53
C SER A 708 -19.39 5.22 17.65
N THR A 709 -18.77 4.29 16.92
CA THR A 709 -17.32 4.12 16.86
C THR A 709 -16.86 3.95 15.41
N SER A 710 -15.69 4.47 15.08
CA SER A 710 -15.07 4.31 13.76
C SER A 710 -13.58 4.08 13.88
N ILE A 711 -13.00 3.25 13.01
CA ILE A 711 -11.54 3.12 12.94
C ILE A 711 -10.94 4.28 12.14
N VAL A 712 -9.89 4.89 12.68
CA VAL A 712 -9.31 6.15 12.18
C VAL A 712 -7.78 6.10 12.08
N SER A 713 -7.18 4.90 12.08
CA SER A 713 -5.73 4.70 12.07
C SER A 713 -5.02 5.49 10.97
N SER A 714 -5.50 5.42 9.72
CA SER A 714 -4.94 6.15 8.57
C SER A 714 -5.20 7.67 8.59
N LYS A 715 -6.14 8.13 9.43
CA LYS A 715 -6.45 9.56 9.63
C LYS A 715 -5.76 10.13 10.88
N ALA A 716 -5.17 9.28 11.72
CA ALA A 716 -4.52 9.68 12.95
C ALA A 716 -3.08 10.14 12.67
N SER A 717 -2.53 10.89 13.62
CA SER A 717 -1.13 11.30 13.62
C SER A 717 -0.39 10.63 14.77
N PHE A 718 0.84 10.22 14.51
CA PHE A 718 1.65 9.43 15.42
C PHE A 718 2.98 10.12 15.70
N SER A 719 3.45 10.04 16.95
CA SER A 719 4.79 10.46 17.33
C SER A 719 5.38 9.49 18.35
N CYS A 720 6.69 9.24 18.26
CA CYS A 720 7.42 8.35 19.16
C CYS A 720 8.38 9.17 20.04
N SER A 721 8.45 8.85 21.34
CA SER A 721 9.36 9.51 22.27
C SER A 721 10.85 9.31 21.93
N ASP A 722 11.20 8.19 21.30
CA ASP A 722 12.55 7.92 20.79
C ASP A 722 12.49 7.12 19.48
N PRO A 723 12.51 7.81 18.32
CA PRO A 723 12.47 7.18 17.00
C PRO A 723 13.67 6.27 16.69
N SER A 724 14.74 6.30 17.49
CA SER A 724 15.89 5.41 17.31
C SER A 724 15.67 4.00 17.88
N ILE A 725 14.63 3.82 18.72
CA ILE A 725 14.19 2.55 19.29
C ILE A 725 13.02 1.97 18.49
N ILE A 726 11.96 2.76 18.29
CA ILE A 726 10.80 2.41 17.45
C ILE A 726 10.58 3.53 16.44
N SER A 727 10.59 3.22 15.14
CA SER A 727 10.03 4.13 14.13
C SER A 727 8.53 3.88 13.97
N ILE A 728 7.75 4.94 13.76
CA ILE A 728 6.33 4.84 13.42
C ILE A 728 6.00 5.73 12.21
N ASP A 729 5.24 5.21 11.25
CA ASP A 729 4.82 5.96 10.06
C ASP A 729 3.36 6.48 10.16
N GLY A 730 2.90 7.19 9.12
CA GLY A 730 1.57 7.79 9.07
C GLY A 730 0.41 6.78 8.98
N THR A 731 0.70 5.50 8.72
CA THR A 731 -0.30 4.42 8.71
C THR A 731 -0.44 3.73 10.08
N GLY A 732 0.36 4.17 11.06
CA GLY A 732 0.44 3.56 12.38
C GLY A 732 1.35 2.34 12.44
N LYS A 733 2.14 2.06 11.39
CA LYS A 733 3.12 0.97 11.37
C LYS A 733 4.30 1.30 12.27
N MET A 734 4.46 0.54 13.35
CA MET A 734 5.62 0.56 14.22
C MET A 734 6.65 -0.45 13.73
N THR A 735 7.93 -0.08 13.74
CA THR A 735 9.05 -0.99 13.49
C THR A 735 10.05 -0.88 14.63
N ALA A 736 10.35 -2.00 15.29
CA ALA A 736 11.35 -2.05 16.34
C ALA A 736 12.76 -2.10 15.77
N LEU A 737 13.57 -1.10 16.07
CA LEU A 737 14.93 -0.94 15.58
C LEU A 737 15.97 -1.45 16.59
N LYS A 738 15.72 -1.22 17.88
CA LYS A 738 16.61 -1.59 18.99
C LYS A 738 15.79 -1.86 20.25
N ASP A 739 16.40 -2.56 21.21
CA ASP A 739 15.80 -2.80 22.52
C ASP A 739 15.64 -1.48 23.30
N GLY A 740 14.51 -1.32 23.97
CA GLY A 740 14.22 -0.13 24.77
C GLY A 740 12.73 0.09 25.03
N ASN A 741 12.42 1.18 25.74
CA ASN A 741 11.05 1.56 26.04
C ASN A 741 10.76 2.91 25.39
N VAL A 742 9.60 3.01 24.74
CA VAL A 742 9.11 4.27 24.18
C VAL A 742 7.66 4.49 24.57
N THR A 743 7.22 5.73 24.46
CA THR A 743 5.81 6.08 24.46
C THR A 743 5.43 6.61 23.09
N ILE A 744 4.40 6.03 22.50
CA ILE A 744 3.80 6.53 21.27
C ILE A 744 2.60 7.39 21.63
N THR A 745 2.56 8.59 21.08
CA THR A 745 1.42 9.50 21.21
C THR A 745 0.62 9.47 19.92
N VAL A 746 -0.66 9.11 20.02
CA VAL A 746 -1.62 9.05 18.92
C VAL A 746 -2.58 10.23 19.05
N THR A 747 -2.79 10.98 17.97
CA THR A 747 -3.66 12.16 17.98
C THR A 747 -4.62 12.15 16.80
N TYR A 748 -5.90 12.43 17.04
CA TYR A 748 -6.97 12.46 16.04
C TYR A 748 -8.01 13.55 16.34
N GLY A 749 -8.61 14.12 15.29
CA GLY A 749 -9.66 15.15 15.37
C GLY A 749 -9.24 16.51 14.81
N GLU A 750 -10.21 17.41 14.65
CA GLU A 750 -9.99 18.79 14.17
C GLU A 750 -9.65 19.75 15.31
N ALA A 751 -9.13 20.94 14.98
CA ALA A 751 -8.63 21.93 15.94
C ALA A 751 -9.58 22.28 17.11
N SER A 752 -10.90 22.16 16.94
CA SER A 752 -11.90 22.40 18.00
C SER A 752 -12.22 21.18 18.89
N GLY A 753 -11.64 20.00 18.61
CA GLY A 753 -12.01 18.73 19.24
C GLY A 753 -10.94 17.63 19.22
N ILE A 754 -9.65 17.98 19.13
CA ILE A 754 -8.53 17.01 19.12
C ILE A 754 -8.55 16.11 20.36
N LYS A 755 -8.33 14.81 20.16
CA LYS A 755 -8.14 13.80 21.21
C LYS A 755 -6.78 13.12 21.06
N THR A 756 -6.21 12.71 22.19
CA THR A 756 -4.89 12.09 22.25
C THR A 756 -4.95 10.85 23.14
N ALA A 757 -4.25 9.80 22.72
CA ALA A 757 -3.98 8.61 23.52
C ALA A 757 -2.47 8.33 23.52
N THR A 758 -1.99 7.69 24.59
CA THR A 758 -0.59 7.29 24.72
C THR A 758 -0.48 5.79 24.86
N VAL A 759 0.48 5.19 24.17
CA VAL A 759 0.74 3.75 24.17
C VAL A 759 2.16 3.52 24.65
N ALA A 760 2.35 2.77 25.73
CA ALA A 760 3.67 2.31 26.13
C ALA A 760 4.09 1.14 25.24
N VAL A 761 5.27 1.24 24.62
CA VAL A 761 5.81 0.19 23.75
C VAL A 761 7.19 -0.23 24.25
N HIS A 762 7.35 -1.53 24.50
CA HIS A 762 8.60 -2.15 24.89
C HIS A 762 9.18 -2.95 23.71
N ALA A 763 10.27 -2.46 23.13
CA ALA A 763 11.03 -3.20 22.15
C ALA A 763 12.05 -4.09 22.86
N THR A 764 12.09 -5.37 22.52
CA THR A 764 13.10 -6.30 23.06
C THR A 764 13.46 -7.35 22.04
N THR A 765 14.75 -7.71 21.98
CA THR A 765 15.19 -8.82 21.16
C THR A 765 14.67 -10.15 21.72
N PHE A 766 14.49 -10.25 23.04
CA PHE A 766 14.17 -11.51 23.73
C PHE A 766 12.86 -11.41 24.52
N PRO A 767 11.70 -11.23 23.86
CA PRO A 767 10.41 -11.18 24.55
C PRO A 767 10.13 -12.52 25.26
N LEU A 768 9.80 -12.47 26.55
CA LEU A 768 9.51 -13.65 27.36
C LEU A 768 8.01 -13.95 27.45
N SER A 769 7.24 -13.46 26.49
CA SER A 769 5.80 -13.73 26.37
C SER A 769 5.56 -15.04 25.63
N ALA A 770 4.47 -15.75 25.95
CA ALA A 770 4.19 -17.08 25.40
C ALA A 770 3.91 -17.08 23.88
N ASP A 771 3.50 -15.94 23.32
CA ASP A 771 3.26 -15.74 21.88
C ASP A 771 4.56 -15.59 21.08
N ALA A 772 5.64 -15.09 21.70
CA ALA A 772 6.92 -14.85 21.04
C ALA A 772 7.99 -15.92 21.33
N PHE A 773 7.83 -16.68 22.42
CA PHE A 773 8.75 -17.75 22.83
C PHE A 773 8.24 -19.13 22.39
N ASN A 774 8.95 -19.80 21.48
CA ASN A 774 8.60 -21.14 21.02
C ASN A 774 9.30 -22.21 21.89
N PRO A 775 8.57 -22.96 22.75
CA PRO A 775 9.19 -24.03 23.56
C PRO A 775 9.50 -25.31 22.78
N SER A 776 9.05 -25.40 21.52
CA SER A 776 9.05 -26.63 20.72
C SER A 776 9.69 -26.44 19.35
N ILE A 777 10.73 -25.62 19.25
CA ILE A 777 11.54 -25.49 18.03
C ILE A 777 12.12 -26.87 17.66
N TRP A 778 12.54 -27.66 18.67
CA TRP A 778 12.87 -29.07 18.50
C TRP A 778 12.41 -29.89 19.71
N GLU A 779 11.69 -30.99 19.43
CA GLU A 779 10.93 -31.78 20.39
C GLU A 779 9.83 -31.00 21.11
N THR A 780 8.81 -31.69 21.62
CA THR A 780 7.72 -31.01 22.33
C THR A 780 8.17 -30.54 23.71
N GLY A 781 8.06 -29.23 23.96
CA GLY A 781 8.33 -28.59 25.24
C GLY A 781 7.16 -27.73 25.73
N THR A 782 7.30 -27.18 26.94
CA THR A 782 6.34 -26.23 27.53
C THR A 782 7.05 -24.96 27.99
N TYR A 783 6.35 -23.83 27.93
CA TYR A 783 6.81 -22.55 28.46
C TYR A 783 5.74 -21.94 29.37
N ASP A 784 6.14 -21.48 30.54
CA ASP A 784 5.30 -20.75 31.48
C ASP A 784 5.78 -19.29 31.51
N GLU A 785 4.97 -18.38 30.96
CA GLU A 785 5.27 -16.95 30.84
C GLU A 785 5.34 -16.25 32.20
N THR A 786 4.56 -16.68 33.20
CA THR A 786 4.56 -16.00 34.52
C THR A 786 5.86 -16.26 35.27
N THR A 787 6.45 -17.44 35.09
CA THR A 787 7.67 -17.88 35.78
C THR A 787 8.91 -17.86 34.89
N HIS A 788 8.75 -17.59 33.60
CA HIS A 788 9.75 -17.74 32.54
C HIS A 788 10.41 -19.13 32.55
N THR A 789 9.61 -20.18 32.80
CA THR A 789 10.11 -21.56 32.90
C THR A 789 9.92 -22.30 31.59
N LEU A 790 11.03 -22.67 30.95
CA LEU A 790 11.07 -23.60 29.82
C LEU A 790 11.31 -25.03 30.31
N ILE A 791 10.54 -25.98 29.79
CA ILE A 791 10.83 -27.41 29.88
C ILE A 791 10.90 -27.95 28.45
N THR A 792 12.09 -28.31 27.98
CA THR A 792 12.25 -28.91 26.64
C THR A 792 11.95 -30.41 26.68
N GLY A 793 11.59 -30.98 25.51
CA GLY A 793 11.64 -32.42 25.29
C GLY A 793 13.07 -32.98 25.38
N SER A 794 13.20 -34.30 25.27
CA SER A 794 14.50 -34.99 25.36
C SER A 794 15.46 -34.52 24.25
N TYR A 795 16.62 -33.97 24.63
CA TYR A 795 17.54 -33.30 23.68
C TYR A 795 16.88 -32.15 22.88
N GLY A 796 15.83 -31.56 23.45
CA GLY A 796 14.99 -30.55 22.81
C GLY A 796 15.60 -29.14 22.82
N PHE A 797 14.94 -28.25 22.08
CA PHE A 797 15.32 -26.85 21.93
C PHE A 797 14.09 -25.94 21.95
N GLY A 798 14.16 -24.87 22.75
CA GLY A 798 13.15 -23.82 22.79
C GLY A 798 13.78 -22.44 22.86
N GLY A 799 13.13 -21.43 22.30
CA GLY A 799 13.66 -20.08 22.20
C GLY A 799 12.91 -19.20 21.21
N TRP A 800 13.64 -18.34 20.51
CA TRP A 800 13.13 -17.34 19.59
C TRP A 800 13.51 -17.64 18.15
N GLU A 801 12.58 -17.40 17.24
CA GLU A 801 12.77 -17.48 15.79
C GLU A 801 12.46 -16.12 15.17
N TYR A 802 13.42 -15.57 14.41
CA TYR A 802 13.30 -14.27 13.76
C TYR A 802 13.16 -14.47 12.25
N THR A 803 11.96 -14.27 11.71
CA THR A 803 11.65 -14.48 10.27
C THR A 803 12.65 -13.75 9.37
N ASN A 804 12.89 -12.46 9.63
CA ASN A 804 13.83 -11.63 8.86
C ASN A 804 15.27 -11.72 9.37
N GLY A 805 15.49 -12.36 10.52
CA GLY A 805 16.76 -12.33 11.23
C GLY A 805 16.92 -11.03 12.02
N VAL A 806 17.72 -11.09 13.09
CA VAL A 806 18.05 -9.92 13.93
C VAL A 806 19.54 -9.60 13.82
N ASP A 807 19.86 -8.30 13.70
CA ASP A 807 21.23 -7.80 13.67
C ASP A 807 21.70 -7.47 15.10
N LEU A 808 22.58 -8.31 15.63
CA LEU A 808 23.21 -8.14 16.93
C LEU A 808 24.62 -7.55 16.83
N SER A 809 25.10 -7.21 15.64
CA SER A 809 26.50 -6.81 15.40
C SER A 809 26.90 -5.47 16.03
N GLY A 810 25.91 -4.65 16.37
CA GLY A 810 26.08 -3.42 17.16
C GLY A 810 26.43 -3.65 18.63
N TYR A 811 26.38 -4.90 19.11
CA TYR A 811 26.68 -5.27 20.49
C TYR A 811 27.95 -6.12 20.60
N LYS A 812 28.69 -5.96 21.70
CA LYS A 812 29.87 -6.77 22.03
C LYS A 812 29.45 -8.12 22.62
N TYR A 813 28.47 -8.10 23.51
CA TYR A 813 28.09 -9.23 24.35
C TYR A 813 26.59 -9.51 24.30
N LEU A 814 26.23 -10.78 24.38
CA LEU A 814 24.90 -11.26 24.75
C LEU A 814 25.01 -12.04 26.05
N VAL A 815 24.31 -11.59 27.09
CA VAL A 815 24.36 -12.15 28.44
C VAL A 815 23.09 -12.92 28.71
N VAL A 816 23.22 -14.12 29.27
CA VAL A 816 22.08 -14.99 29.63
C VAL A 816 22.25 -15.48 31.06
N LYS A 817 21.21 -15.34 31.89
CA LYS A 817 21.21 -15.74 33.30
C LYS A 817 20.05 -16.69 33.58
N LEU A 818 20.36 -17.80 34.25
CA LEU A 818 19.38 -18.77 34.76
C LEU A 818 18.96 -18.41 36.19
N GLY A 819 17.68 -18.61 36.50
CA GLY A 819 17.11 -18.45 37.84
C GLY A 819 17.37 -19.65 38.75
N ASN A 820 17.65 -20.81 38.16
CA ASN A 820 17.93 -22.07 38.85
C ASN A 820 19.32 -22.62 38.51
N ASP A 821 19.78 -23.59 39.31
CA ASP A 821 20.99 -24.35 38.99
C ASP A 821 20.81 -25.16 37.71
N ASN A 822 21.86 -25.22 36.89
CA ASN A 822 21.88 -26.02 35.67
C ASN A 822 21.88 -27.51 36.02
N THR A 823 20.72 -28.14 35.95
CA THR A 823 20.54 -29.58 36.22
C THR A 823 20.23 -30.40 34.96
N ALA A 824 20.11 -29.74 33.80
CA ALA A 824 19.67 -30.32 32.53
C ALA A 824 20.75 -30.32 31.43
N ASP A 825 21.99 -29.97 31.80
CA ASP A 825 23.10 -29.75 30.85
C ASP A 825 22.75 -28.70 29.78
N VAL A 826 22.24 -27.56 30.24
CA VAL A 826 21.75 -26.49 29.37
C VAL A 826 22.88 -25.89 28.55
N LYS A 827 22.64 -25.73 27.24
CA LYS A 827 23.46 -24.95 26.33
C LYS A 827 22.63 -23.82 25.72
N PHE A 828 23.21 -22.63 25.64
CA PHE A 828 22.65 -21.53 24.88
C PHE A 828 23.19 -21.57 23.44
N ARG A 829 22.31 -21.49 22.44
CA ARG A 829 22.69 -21.63 21.03
C ARG A 829 22.16 -20.51 20.14
N LEU A 830 22.95 -20.14 19.14
CA LEU A 830 22.64 -19.12 18.13
C LEU A 830 22.88 -19.68 16.72
N PHE A 831 21.97 -19.37 15.79
CA PHE A 831 21.99 -19.83 14.39
C PHE A 831 21.81 -18.64 13.44
N ASP A 832 22.71 -18.48 12.48
CA ASP A 832 22.64 -17.43 11.43
C ASP A 832 21.84 -17.85 10.19
N LYS A 833 21.39 -19.11 10.16
CA LYS A 833 20.60 -19.72 9.09
C LYS A 833 19.49 -20.62 9.68
N GLY A 834 19.29 -21.83 9.19
CA GLY A 834 18.33 -22.78 9.75
C GLY A 834 18.87 -23.53 10.98
N TYR A 835 17.97 -24.20 11.70
CA TYR A 835 18.29 -25.00 12.90
C TYR A 835 19.34 -26.11 12.61
N TRP A 836 19.41 -26.59 11.38
CA TRP A 836 20.33 -27.65 10.97
C TRP A 836 21.66 -27.16 10.36
N GLU A 837 21.88 -25.85 10.29
CA GLU A 837 23.01 -25.21 9.57
C GLU A 837 24.20 -24.85 10.49
N GLY A 838 24.33 -25.54 11.63
CA GLY A 838 25.40 -25.36 12.61
C GLY A 838 25.22 -24.11 13.50
N ALA A 839 25.41 -24.28 14.81
CA ALA A 839 25.16 -23.25 15.82
C ALA A 839 26.44 -22.80 16.53
N ALA A 840 26.51 -21.55 16.96
CA ALA A 840 27.41 -21.17 18.06
C ALA A 840 26.78 -21.62 19.38
N SER A 841 27.54 -22.34 20.21
CA SER A 841 27.00 -23.14 21.32
C SER A 841 27.81 -22.90 22.59
N TYR A 842 27.12 -22.53 23.66
CA TYR A 842 27.73 -22.10 24.92
C TYR A 842 27.10 -22.86 26.09
N ALA A 843 27.87 -23.75 26.71
CA ALA A 843 27.40 -24.53 27.85
C ALA A 843 27.41 -23.69 29.14
N PHE A 844 26.35 -23.80 29.93
CA PHE A 844 26.31 -23.19 31.26
C PHE A 844 27.23 -23.89 32.26
N GLY A 845 27.46 -25.20 32.11
CA GLY A 845 28.23 -25.99 33.08
C GLY A 845 27.63 -25.85 34.48
N ASN A 846 28.46 -25.55 35.48
CA ASN A 846 28.00 -25.27 36.85
C ASN A 846 27.62 -23.79 37.09
N SER A 847 27.73 -22.93 36.07
CA SER A 847 27.38 -21.51 36.16
C SER A 847 25.89 -21.30 35.90
N ARG A 848 25.33 -20.26 36.49
CA ARG A 848 24.00 -19.74 36.11
C ARG A 848 24.08 -18.60 35.10
N LYS A 849 25.27 -18.27 34.60
CA LYS A 849 25.50 -17.17 33.66
C LYS A 849 26.36 -17.64 32.50
N VAL A 850 25.96 -17.28 31.29
CA VAL A 850 26.76 -17.38 30.07
C VAL A 850 26.87 -15.99 29.46
N VAL A 851 28.05 -15.67 28.92
CA VAL A 851 28.26 -14.46 28.11
C VAL A 851 28.79 -14.89 26.75
N VAL A 852 28.11 -14.45 25.69
CA VAL A 852 28.46 -14.70 24.30
C VAL A 852 29.16 -13.47 23.75
N GLU A 853 30.42 -13.61 23.35
CA GLU A 853 31.13 -12.57 22.59
C GLU A 853 30.69 -12.60 21.11
N LEU A 854 29.74 -11.74 20.76
CA LEU A 854 29.01 -11.79 19.49
C LEU A 854 29.95 -11.73 18.27
N LYS A 855 31.04 -10.96 18.35
CA LYS A 855 32.02 -10.81 17.24
C LYS A 855 32.99 -11.98 17.11
N LYS A 856 33.01 -12.91 18.08
CA LYS A 856 33.92 -14.07 18.11
C LYS A 856 33.20 -15.40 17.97
N MET A 857 31.90 -15.38 17.67
CA MET A 857 31.10 -16.60 17.55
C MET A 857 31.65 -17.52 16.46
N LYS A 858 31.73 -18.81 16.80
CA LYS A 858 32.11 -19.89 15.87
C LYS A 858 31.13 -21.04 16.01
N LYS A 859 30.83 -21.69 14.89
CA LYS A 859 29.95 -22.87 14.87
C LYS A 859 30.61 -24.05 15.59
N GLU A 860 29.85 -24.74 16.45
CA GLU A 860 30.31 -25.87 17.29
C GLU A 860 30.80 -27.06 16.43
N ASP A 861 30.21 -27.26 15.26
CA ASP A 861 30.46 -28.39 14.36
C ASP A 861 31.67 -28.20 13.43
N SER A 862 31.84 -27.00 12.91
CA SER A 862 32.76 -26.68 11.81
C SER A 862 33.85 -25.69 12.22
N GLY A 863 33.67 -24.95 13.31
CA GLY A 863 34.55 -23.85 13.72
C GLY A 863 34.48 -22.61 12.84
N ALA A 864 33.62 -22.58 11.83
CA ALA A 864 33.41 -21.43 10.96
C ALA A 864 32.88 -20.22 11.74
N ILE A 865 33.25 -19.01 11.33
CA ILE A 865 32.73 -17.78 11.93
C ILE A 865 31.22 -17.71 11.71
N LEU A 866 30.47 -17.44 12.78
CA LEU A 866 29.03 -17.20 12.72
C LEU A 866 28.76 -15.69 12.77
N SER A 867 27.99 -15.18 11.80
CA SER A 867 27.74 -13.75 11.68
C SER A 867 26.66 -13.26 12.67
N PRO A 868 26.94 -12.22 13.49
CA PRO A 868 25.90 -11.63 14.34
C PRO A 868 24.88 -10.78 13.58
N LYS A 869 25.05 -10.53 12.27
CA LYS A 869 24.22 -9.58 11.50
C LYS A 869 22.84 -10.10 11.10
N SER A 870 22.60 -11.39 11.18
CA SER A 870 21.36 -12.01 10.70
C SER A 870 21.08 -13.29 11.48
N ILE A 871 21.00 -13.18 12.80
CA ILE A 871 20.67 -14.33 13.63
C ILE A 871 19.19 -14.68 13.42
N LYS A 872 18.92 -15.92 13.00
CA LYS A 872 17.59 -16.45 12.69
C LYS A 872 16.96 -17.19 13.85
N ILE A 873 17.75 -17.90 14.66
CA ILE A 873 17.27 -18.71 15.78
C ILE A 873 18.20 -18.53 16.98
N ILE A 874 17.65 -18.31 18.17
CA ILE A 874 18.39 -18.24 19.45
C ILE A 874 17.60 -18.98 20.52
N GLY A 875 18.26 -19.73 21.40
CA GLY A 875 17.53 -20.38 22.48
C GLY A 875 18.34 -21.35 23.32
N PHE A 876 17.62 -22.18 24.05
CA PHE A 876 18.13 -23.10 25.05
C PHE A 876 17.95 -24.53 24.57
N TRP A 877 19.07 -25.24 24.48
CA TRP A 877 19.12 -26.68 24.29
C TRP A 877 19.32 -27.35 25.65
N SER A 878 18.68 -28.50 25.90
CA SER A 878 18.95 -29.30 27.10
C SER A 878 18.71 -30.79 26.89
N ASN A 879 19.16 -31.64 27.82
CA ASN A 879 18.84 -33.07 27.82
C ASN A 879 17.34 -33.37 28.04
N GLY A 880 16.53 -32.37 28.41
CA GLY A 880 15.07 -32.46 28.49
C GLY A 880 14.51 -32.80 29.88
N GLY A 881 13.21 -32.54 30.04
CA GLY A 881 12.41 -32.98 31.19
C GLY A 881 12.70 -32.29 32.54
N LYS A 882 13.53 -31.24 32.56
CA LYS A 882 13.87 -30.45 33.74
C LYS A 882 13.66 -28.95 33.48
N PRO A 883 13.30 -28.15 34.49
CA PRO A 883 13.02 -26.74 34.31
C PRO A 883 14.28 -25.92 34.02
N ILE A 884 14.17 -24.98 33.10
CA ILE A 884 15.12 -23.92 32.79
C ILE A 884 14.41 -22.60 33.07
N ILE A 885 14.74 -21.96 34.19
CA ILE A 885 14.14 -20.67 34.56
C ILE A 885 15.01 -19.57 33.96
N ILE A 886 14.45 -18.78 33.04
CA ILE A 886 15.17 -17.67 32.41
C ILE A 886 15.04 -16.45 33.33
N ASN A 887 16.11 -16.12 34.04
CA ASN A 887 16.10 -14.97 34.95
C ASN A 887 16.31 -13.66 34.21
N ASP A 888 17.22 -13.64 33.23
CA ASP A 888 17.59 -12.42 32.51
C ASP A 888 18.30 -12.76 31.19
N ILE A 889 18.08 -11.95 30.17
CA ILE A 889 18.77 -12.05 28.88
C ILE A 889 18.81 -10.67 28.21
N TYR A 890 19.99 -10.20 27.83
CA TYR A 890 20.16 -8.86 27.27
C TYR A 890 21.44 -8.71 26.45
N LEU A 891 21.41 -7.75 25.53
CA LEU A 891 22.55 -7.30 24.74
C LEU A 891 23.33 -6.23 25.51
N SER A 892 24.66 -6.26 25.45
CA SER A 892 25.52 -5.32 26.18
C SER A 892 26.76 -4.92 25.38
N ASN A 893 27.14 -3.65 25.55
CA ASN A 893 28.44 -3.11 25.15
C ASN A 893 29.34 -2.79 26.35
N ASP A 894 28.90 -3.11 27.57
CA ASP A 894 29.67 -2.90 28.78
C ASP A 894 30.73 -3.99 28.93
N ASP A 895 32.00 -3.58 28.98
CA ASP A 895 33.13 -4.47 29.23
C ASP A 895 33.11 -5.06 30.66
N ALA A 896 32.21 -4.61 31.55
CA ALA A 896 31.84 -5.34 32.77
C ALA A 896 31.28 -6.73 32.51
N GLU A 897 30.64 -6.94 31.37
CA GLU A 897 30.12 -8.26 30.98
C GLU A 897 31.17 -9.13 30.32
N ASN A 898 32.36 -8.58 30.01
CA ASN A 898 33.42 -9.32 29.36
C ASN A 898 33.80 -10.57 30.19
N PRO A 899 33.64 -11.80 29.67
CA PRO A 899 33.98 -13.02 30.40
C PRO A 899 35.48 -13.12 30.78
N VAL A 900 36.29 -12.23 30.19
CA VAL A 900 37.74 -12.11 30.32
C VAL A 900 38.17 -11.26 31.54
N LYS A 901 37.22 -10.66 32.28
CA LYS A 901 37.52 -9.64 33.32
C LYS A 901 38.25 -10.12 34.58
N ASP A 902 38.57 -11.40 34.73
CA ASP A 902 39.17 -11.93 35.98
C ASP A 902 40.67 -12.25 35.91
N TYR A 903 41.38 -11.85 34.84
CA TYR A 903 42.82 -12.12 34.74
C TYR A 903 43.64 -11.51 35.89
N PHE A 904 43.26 -10.34 36.39
CA PHE A 904 44.02 -9.60 37.41
C PHE A 904 43.23 -9.41 38.71
N SER A 905 42.36 -10.36 39.05
CA SER A 905 41.64 -10.33 40.34
C SER A 905 42.64 -10.26 41.51
N PHE A 906 42.43 -9.31 42.42
CA PHE A 906 43.29 -9.11 43.58
C PHE A 906 43.29 -10.33 44.50
N ASP A 907 42.22 -11.12 44.53
CA ASP A 907 42.16 -12.36 45.32
C ASP A 907 43.18 -13.42 44.83
N ASN A 908 43.63 -13.31 43.59
CA ASN A 908 44.61 -14.21 42.97
C ASN A 908 46.03 -13.61 42.90
N LEU A 909 46.25 -12.41 43.44
CA LEU A 909 47.58 -11.80 43.43
C LEU A 909 48.49 -12.52 44.44
N ASN A 910 49.56 -13.12 43.94
CA ASN A 910 50.62 -13.69 44.75
C ASN A 910 51.69 -12.61 45.02
N PRO A 911 51.91 -12.17 46.28
CA PRO A 911 52.96 -11.20 46.60
C PRO A 911 54.40 -11.74 46.47
N ASN A 912 54.55 -13.04 46.19
CA ASN A 912 55.82 -13.78 46.20
C ASN A 912 55.90 -14.76 45.02
N ILE A 913 55.93 -14.25 43.79
CA ILE A 913 56.16 -15.09 42.59
C ILE A 913 57.63 -15.54 42.48
N TRP A 914 58.53 -14.99 43.31
CA TRP A 914 59.96 -15.33 43.35
C TRP A 914 60.40 -15.97 44.68
N ASP A 915 61.36 -16.91 44.59
CA ASP A 915 62.11 -17.68 45.61
C ASP A 915 61.36 -17.97 46.94
N PRO A 916 60.88 -19.21 47.14
CA PRO A 916 60.14 -19.60 48.35
C PRO A 916 60.95 -19.55 49.66
N ASN A 917 62.24 -19.19 49.63
CA ASN A 917 63.16 -19.24 50.79
C ASN A 917 63.62 -17.87 51.34
N GLN A 918 63.06 -16.75 50.91
CA GLN A 918 63.42 -15.37 51.33
C GLN A 918 62.17 -14.59 51.81
N PRO A 919 62.29 -13.49 52.59
CA PRO A 919 61.18 -12.96 53.40
C PRO A 919 59.95 -12.59 52.57
N THR A 920 58.80 -13.08 53.05
CA THR A 920 57.47 -12.99 52.45
C THR A 920 57.01 -11.55 52.32
N GLY A 921 56.83 -11.09 51.07
CA GLY A 921 55.95 -9.98 50.77
C GLY A 921 54.51 -10.27 51.23
N SER A 922 53.70 -9.21 51.32
CA SER A 922 52.29 -9.29 51.73
C SER A 922 51.42 -8.53 50.75
N PHE A 923 50.16 -8.95 50.63
CA PHE A 923 49.15 -8.28 49.83
C PHE A 923 47.84 -8.17 50.60
N GLU A 924 47.22 -6.99 50.60
CA GLU A 924 45.90 -6.74 51.18
C GLU A 924 44.89 -6.45 50.05
N PRO A 925 44.07 -7.45 49.64
CA PRO A 925 43.17 -7.35 48.50
C PRO A 925 42.18 -6.18 48.59
N LYS A 926 41.70 -5.81 49.78
CA LYS A 926 40.71 -4.72 49.90
C LYS A 926 41.27 -3.34 49.59
N THR A 927 42.58 -3.18 49.73
CA THR A 927 43.25 -1.88 49.55
C THR A 927 44.19 -1.85 48.36
N GLY A 928 44.41 -3.00 47.69
CA GLY A 928 45.42 -3.16 46.65
C GLY A 928 46.84 -2.96 47.14
N THR A 929 47.09 -3.04 48.45
CA THR A 929 48.41 -2.75 49.03
C THR A 929 49.30 -3.97 48.91
N LEU A 930 50.35 -3.86 48.07
CA LEU A 930 51.43 -4.83 47.91
C LEU A 930 52.70 -4.32 48.62
N ILE A 931 53.32 -5.18 49.41
CA ILE A 931 54.70 -5.02 49.87
C ILE A 931 55.46 -6.23 49.35
N THR A 932 56.40 -6.01 48.41
CA THR A 932 57.26 -7.12 47.94
C THR A 932 58.36 -7.41 48.97
N GLY A 933 58.87 -8.64 48.98
CA GLY A 933 60.13 -8.97 49.66
C GLY A 933 61.32 -8.20 49.07
N SER A 934 62.51 -8.29 49.67
CA SER A 934 63.73 -7.64 49.17
C SER A 934 64.01 -8.06 47.71
N TYR A 935 64.03 -7.11 46.78
CA TYR A 935 64.10 -7.34 45.33
C TYR A 935 62.98 -8.25 44.75
N GLY A 936 61.85 -8.32 45.44
CA GLY A 936 60.76 -9.26 45.17
C GLY A 936 59.81 -8.85 44.04
N PHE A 937 59.02 -9.83 43.60
CA PHE A 937 58.00 -9.67 42.57
C PHE A 937 56.65 -10.18 43.05
N GLY A 938 55.62 -9.33 42.96
CA GLY A 938 54.25 -9.69 43.28
C GLY A 938 53.32 -9.45 42.09
N GLY A 939 52.39 -10.36 41.83
CA GLY A 939 51.52 -10.28 40.66
C GLY A 939 50.68 -11.53 40.46
N TRP A 940 50.38 -11.84 39.20
CA TRP A 940 49.60 -13.00 38.79
C TRP A 940 50.49 -13.96 37.99
N GLU A 941 50.40 -15.25 38.33
CA GLU A 941 51.01 -16.35 37.60
C GLU A 941 49.91 -17.34 37.21
N TYR A 942 49.83 -17.67 35.93
CA TYR A 942 48.81 -18.57 35.38
C TYR A 942 49.37 -19.97 35.14
N ASP A 943 48.55 -21.00 35.30
CA ASP A 943 48.93 -22.40 35.08
C ASP A 943 49.45 -22.65 33.64
N SER A 944 48.85 -21.95 32.67
CA SER A 944 49.26 -21.89 31.27
C SER A 944 49.29 -20.45 30.77
N ALA A 945 50.07 -20.18 29.72
CA ALA A 945 50.14 -18.84 29.13
C ALA A 945 48.78 -18.41 28.57
N VAL A 946 48.37 -17.20 28.90
CA VAL A 946 47.08 -16.62 28.53
C VAL A 946 47.26 -15.72 27.31
N ASP A 947 46.46 -15.92 26.27
CA ASP A 947 46.52 -15.13 25.05
C ASP A 947 45.86 -13.75 25.22
N PHE A 948 46.67 -12.69 25.19
CA PHE A 948 46.23 -11.30 25.20
C PHE A 948 46.32 -10.63 23.82
N SER A 949 46.47 -11.41 22.72
CA SER A 949 46.59 -10.88 21.35
C SER A 949 45.41 -10.02 20.90
N GLY A 950 44.24 -10.20 21.53
CA GLY A 950 43.05 -9.41 21.31
C GLY A 950 43.11 -7.96 21.80
N TYR A 951 44.16 -7.56 22.51
CA TYR A 951 44.34 -6.20 23.04
C TYR A 951 45.67 -5.58 22.58
N HIS A 952 45.72 -4.26 22.50
CA HIS A 952 46.94 -3.52 22.15
C HIS A 952 47.85 -3.28 23.37
N TYR A 953 47.26 -2.93 24.51
CA TYR A 953 48.00 -2.49 25.70
C TYR A 953 47.61 -3.28 26.94
N LEU A 954 48.60 -3.45 27.82
CA LEU A 954 48.44 -3.87 29.20
C LEU A 954 48.87 -2.73 30.11
N VAL A 955 47.95 -2.23 30.92
CA VAL A 955 48.13 -1.01 31.72
C VAL A 955 48.07 -1.34 33.20
N ALA A 956 48.99 -0.75 33.97
CA ALA A 956 48.99 -0.80 35.42
C ALA A 956 48.96 0.61 36.02
N GLU A 957 48.08 0.83 36.98
CA GLU A 957 47.96 2.09 37.71
C GLU A 957 48.25 1.91 39.20
N LEU A 958 49.02 2.85 39.74
CA LEU A 958 49.32 2.96 41.16
C LEU A 958 48.39 3.98 41.84
N GLY A 959 47.89 3.62 43.01
CA GLY A 959 47.05 4.45 43.86
C GLY A 959 47.84 5.45 44.71
N GLU A 960 47.11 6.34 45.36
CA GLU A 960 47.64 7.25 46.37
C GLU A 960 48.25 6.50 47.54
N GLY A 961 49.39 7.00 48.05
CA GLY A 961 50.09 6.38 49.17
C GLY A 961 51.09 5.27 48.79
N THR A 962 51.45 5.13 47.51
CA THR A 962 52.63 4.35 47.11
C THR A 962 53.91 5.04 47.59
N GLU A 963 54.74 4.33 48.35
CA GLU A 963 56.00 4.81 48.94
C GLU A 963 57.25 4.36 48.14
N ALA A 964 57.12 3.27 47.38
CA ALA A 964 58.19 2.76 46.54
C ALA A 964 58.41 3.67 45.32
N THR A 965 59.66 4.06 45.06
CA THR A 965 60.02 4.97 43.96
C THR A 965 60.65 4.25 42.76
N ASP A 966 60.92 2.96 42.91
CA ASP A 966 61.66 2.09 41.97
C ASP A 966 60.78 0.97 41.40
N VAL A 967 59.46 1.16 41.41
CA VAL A 967 58.49 0.17 40.92
C VAL A 967 58.63 -0.02 39.41
N ALA A 968 58.68 -1.29 38.98
CA ALA A 968 58.62 -1.68 37.57
C ALA A 968 57.48 -2.67 37.33
N PHE A 969 56.67 -2.43 36.30
CA PHE A 969 55.65 -3.35 35.81
C PHE A 969 56.26 -4.27 34.74
N ARG A 970 56.20 -5.59 34.94
CA ARG A 970 56.88 -6.58 34.10
C ARG A 970 55.98 -7.72 33.70
N VAL A 971 56.29 -8.32 32.55
CA VAL A 971 55.57 -9.48 32.01
C VAL A 971 56.50 -10.56 31.47
N PHE A 972 56.05 -11.82 31.51
CA PHE A 972 56.81 -12.99 31.08
C PHE A 972 55.92 -13.94 30.27
N ASP A 973 56.43 -14.46 29.15
CA ASP A 973 55.78 -15.46 28.29
C ASP A 973 55.81 -16.88 28.88
N LYS A 974 56.83 -17.16 29.71
CA LYS A 974 57.09 -18.46 30.34
C LYS A 974 57.27 -18.29 31.85
N GLY A 975 58.30 -18.86 32.45
CA GLY A 975 58.61 -18.68 33.86
C GLY A 975 59.31 -17.35 34.14
N TYR A 976 59.30 -16.94 35.41
CA TYR A 976 59.94 -15.70 35.87
C TYR A 976 61.43 -15.64 35.50
N TRP A 977 62.10 -16.78 35.57
CA TRP A 977 63.55 -16.91 35.32
C TRP A 977 63.92 -17.00 33.84
N ASP A 978 62.93 -17.13 32.94
CA ASP A 978 63.21 -17.21 31.51
C ASP A 978 63.58 -15.84 30.92
N GLY A 979 63.41 -14.75 31.67
CA GLY A 979 63.61 -13.36 31.24
C GLY A 979 62.29 -12.68 30.82
N GLU A 980 62.19 -11.39 31.07
CA GLU A 980 60.99 -10.60 30.79
C GLU A 980 60.75 -10.41 29.27
N ALA A 981 59.47 -10.38 28.88
CA ALA A 981 59.04 -10.00 27.54
C ALA A 981 58.79 -8.48 27.41
N ALA A 982 58.55 -7.80 28.53
CA ALA A 982 58.60 -6.34 28.65
C ALA A 982 58.76 -5.93 30.13
N SER A 983 59.37 -4.75 30.35
CA SER A 983 59.54 -4.13 31.66
C SER A 983 59.44 -2.61 31.52
N VAL A 984 58.54 -2.00 32.29
CA VAL A 984 58.29 -0.56 32.25
C VAL A 984 58.36 0.00 33.67
N THR A 985 59.25 0.94 33.91
CA THR A 985 59.36 1.65 35.19
C THR A 985 58.33 2.77 35.27
N PHE A 986 57.79 3.00 36.46
CA PHE A 986 56.79 4.05 36.67
C PHE A 986 57.37 5.48 36.56
N ASN A 987 58.70 5.71 36.67
CA ASN A 987 59.40 6.98 36.37
C ASN A 987 58.66 8.28 36.83
N ASN A 988 58.23 8.35 38.10
CA ASN A 988 57.41 9.44 38.67
C ASN A 988 55.97 9.58 38.12
N SER A 989 55.56 8.78 37.13
CA SER A 989 54.17 8.55 36.74
C SER A 989 53.51 7.54 37.68
N ARG A 990 52.19 7.60 37.81
CA ARG A 990 51.39 6.55 38.46
C ARG A 990 50.89 5.48 37.50
N THR A 991 51.24 5.57 36.23
CA THR A 991 50.77 4.66 35.18
C THR A 991 51.96 4.07 34.42
N ALA A 992 51.97 2.74 34.27
CA ALA A 992 52.88 2.00 33.41
C ALA A 992 52.09 1.28 32.31
N VAL A 993 52.61 1.29 31.09
CA VAL A 993 51.92 0.80 29.89
C VAL A 993 52.86 -0.11 29.12
N ILE A 994 52.45 -1.36 28.92
CA ILE A 994 53.15 -2.33 28.08
C ILE A 994 52.39 -2.44 26.75
N ASP A 995 53.09 -2.23 25.63
CA ASP A 995 52.59 -2.50 24.29
C ASP A 995 52.73 -4.00 23.98
N LEU A 996 51.58 -4.66 23.87
CA LEU A 996 51.49 -6.11 23.62
C LEU A 996 51.89 -6.49 22.20
N LYS A 997 51.92 -5.53 21.26
CA LYS A 997 52.34 -5.76 19.87
C LYS A 997 53.85 -5.65 19.70
N SER A 998 54.54 -5.01 20.65
CA SER A 998 55.99 -4.79 20.62
C SER A 998 56.79 -5.65 21.61
N LEU A 999 56.17 -6.69 22.19
CA LEU A 999 56.86 -7.56 23.15
C LEU A 999 58.10 -8.20 22.52
N SER A 1000 59.21 -8.16 23.25
CA SER A 1000 60.46 -8.71 22.77
C SER A 1000 61.35 -9.19 23.90
N LYS A 1001 62.15 -10.21 23.61
CA LYS A 1001 63.03 -10.86 24.58
C LYS A 1001 64.35 -11.20 23.91
N ASN A 1002 65.44 -10.66 24.44
CA ASN A 1002 66.78 -10.75 23.85
C ASN A 1002 66.84 -10.33 22.36
N GLY A 1003 66.01 -9.37 21.94
CA GLY A 1003 65.94 -8.87 20.57
C GLY A 1003 65.01 -9.64 19.63
N SER A 1004 64.38 -10.73 20.09
CA SER A 1004 63.39 -11.49 19.31
C SER A 1004 61.96 -11.11 19.71
N LYS A 1005 61.05 -11.03 18.74
CA LYS A 1005 59.62 -10.77 18.99
C LYS A 1005 58.99 -11.91 19.78
N VAL A 1006 58.12 -11.56 20.73
CA VAL A 1006 57.36 -12.50 21.58
C VAL A 1006 55.87 -12.29 21.32
N ASP A 1007 55.12 -13.39 21.19
CA ASP A 1007 53.66 -13.31 21.08
C ASP A 1007 53.05 -12.88 22.42
N PRO A 1008 51.94 -12.13 22.44
CA PRO A 1008 51.29 -11.66 23.66
C PRO A 1008 50.54 -12.76 24.43
N SER A 1009 51.08 -13.99 24.42
CA SER A 1009 50.68 -15.07 25.31
C SER A 1009 51.56 -15.02 26.56
N LEU A 1010 51.00 -14.52 27.67
CA LEU A 1010 51.75 -14.22 28.89
C LEU A 1010 51.38 -15.17 30.02
N LYS A 1011 52.38 -15.65 30.75
CA LYS A 1011 52.21 -16.53 31.90
C LYS A 1011 52.34 -15.81 33.23
N ILE A 1012 53.13 -14.73 33.29
CA ILE A 1012 53.33 -13.94 34.52
C ILE A 1012 53.20 -12.45 34.21
N VAL A 1013 52.45 -11.74 35.06
CA VAL A 1013 52.27 -10.29 35.00
C VAL A 1013 52.37 -9.72 36.41
N GLY A 1014 53.13 -8.66 36.65
CA GLY A 1014 53.23 -8.11 38.00
C GLY A 1014 54.22 -6.98 38.21
N PHE A 1015 54.50 -6.72 39.47
CA PHE A 1015 55.25 -5.56 39.96
C PHE A 1015 56.53 -6.01 40.66
N TRP A 1016 57.63 -5.39 40.26
CA TRP A 1016 58.94 -5.54 40.89
C TRP A 1016 59.30 -4.30 41.70
N SER A 1017 59.95 -4.45 42.87
CA SER A 1017 60.62 -3.36 43.58
C SER A 1017 61.81 -3.85 44.42
N SER A 1018 62.65 -2.95 44.93
CA SER A 1018 63.71 -3.27 45.90
C SER A 1018 63.19 -3.85 47.23
N GLY A 1019 61.89 -3.77 47.51
CA GLY A 1019 61.23 -4.41 48.64
C GLY A 1019 61.05 -3.54 49.88
N GLY A 1020 60.17 -3.97 50.79
CA GLY A 1020 59.96 -3.37 52.11
C GLY A 1020 59.23 -2.02 52.14
N LYS A 1021 58.82 -1.49 50.98
CA LYS A 1021 58.02 -0.26 50.85
C LYS A 1021 56.65 -0.56 50.26
N LYS A 1022 55.68 0.29 50.59
CA LYS A 1022 54.28 0.15 50.15
C LYS A 1022 54.11 0.46 48.66
N ILE A 1023 53.47 -0.44 47.92
CA ILE A 1023 52.95 -0.24 46.56
C ILE A 1023 51.44 -0.34 46.63
N VAL A 1024 50.70 0.70 46.23
CA VAL A 1024 49.24 0.64 46.14
C VAL A 1024 48.87 0.40 44.70
N ILE A 1025 48.37 -0.78 44.37
CA ILE A 1025 47.89 -1.11 43.03
C ILE A 1025 46.43 -0.65 42.95
N LYS A 1026 46.14 0.30 42.07
CA LYS A 1026 44.78 0.79 41.83
C LYS A 1026 44.02 -0.16 40.90
N ARG A 1027 44.63 -0.52 39.77
CA ARG A 1027 44.10 -1.51 38.81
C ARG A 1027 45.17 -1.97 37.82
N VAL A 1028 44.98 -3.16 37.26
CA VAL A 1028 45.68 -3.66 36.08
C VAL A 1028 44.64 -4.12 35.08
N TYR A 1029 44.75 -3.70 33.82
CA TYR A 1029 43.73 -3.99 32.81
C TYR A 1029 44.31 -4.02 31.40
N LEU A 1030 43.64 -4.78 30.54
CA LEU A 1030 43.90 -4.83 29.10
C LEU A 1030 43.03 -3.80 28.40
N THR A 1031 43.58 -3.12 27.40
CA THR A 1031 42.85 -2.09 26.65
C THR A 1031 43.46 -1.87 25.28
N ASP A 1032 42.66 -1.42 24.32
CA ASP A 1032 43.15 -0.93 23.03
C ASP A 1032 43.51 0.56 23.07
N ILE A 1033 43.10 1.26 24.13
CA ILE A 1033 43.27 2.72 24.31
C ILE A 1033 43.75 3.02 25.73
N VAL A 1034 44.79 3.81 25.88
CA VAL A 1034 45.39 4.15 27.18
C VAL A 1034 44.78 5.45 27.71
N GLU A 1035 44.29 5.46 28.95
CA GLU A 1035 43.88 6.69 29.63
C GLU A 1035 45.09 7.62 29.85
N GLN A 1036 44.92 8.92 29.57
CA GLN A 1036 46.00 9.91 29.59
C GLN A 1036 46.53 10.15 31.01
N PRO A 1037 47.85 10.27 31.21
CA PRO A 1037 48.39 10.81 32.46
C PRO A 1037 47.93 12.27 32.63
N GLY A 1038 47.71 12.67 33.89
CA GLY A 1038 46.88 13.82 34.30
C GLY A 1038 47.15 15.21 33.70
N ASP A 1039 48.18 15.39 32.89
CA ASP A 1039 48.46 16.66 32.19
C ASP A 1039 47.66 16.88 30.89
N PHE A 1040 47.09 15.83 30.29
CA PHE A 1040 46.30 15.91 29.04
C PHE A 1040 45.00 15.13 29.16
N SER A 1041 44.25 15.35 30.24
CA SER A 1041 43.00 14.62 30.49
C SER A 1041 41.99 14.83 29.37
N PHE A 1042 41.43 13.76 28.83
CA PHE A 1042 40.38 13.85 27.81
C PHE A 1042 39.04 14.40 28.34
N ASP A 1043 38.88 14.49 29.66
CA ASP A 1043 37.74 15.20 30.26
C ASP A 1043 37.73 16.68 29.88
N ASP A 1044 38.93 17.27 29.76
CA ASP A 1044 39.17 18.66 29.38
C ASP A 1044 39.29 18.84 27.85
N PHE A 1045 39.08 17.78 27.07
CA PHE A 1045 39.15 17.86 25.62
C PHE A 1045 37.93 18.61 25.07
N ASN A 1046 38.19 19.74 24.43
CA ASN A 1046 37.18 20.52 23.74
C ASN A 1046 37.20 20.15 22.25
N PRO A 1047 36.17 19.45 21.73
CA PRO A 1047 36.10 19.13 20.30
C PRO A 1047 35.79 20.33 19.40
N SER A 1048 35.40 21.45 19.98
CA SER A 1048 34.91 22.62 19.27
C SER A 1048 35.78 23.85 19.57
N ILE A 1049 37.11 23.68 19.57
CA ILE A 1049 38.03 24.84 19.63
C ILE A 1049 37.89 25.66 18.34
N TRP A 1050 37.67 25.00 17.19
CA TRP A 1050 37.28 25.63 15.94
C TRP A 1050 36.31 24.74 15.17
N GLU A 1051 35.18 25.31 14.70
CA GLU A 1051 34.00 24.62 14.16
C GLU A 1051 33.34 23.62 15.14
N THR A 1052 32.08 23.26 14.90
CA THR A 1052 31.39 22.27 15.73
C THR A 1052 31.97 20.89 15.48
N GLY A 1053 32.57 20.31 16.51
CA GLY A 1053 33.04 18.92 16.51
C GLY A 1053 32.41 18.12 17.66
N SER A 1054 32.42 16.79 17.54
CA SER A 1054 32.04 15.89 18.63
C SER A 1054 33.26 15.15 19.16
N PHE A 1055 33.23 14.82 20.46
CA PHE A 1055 34.22 13.95 21.07
C PHE A 1055 33.51 12.93 21.95
N ASP A 1056 33.67 11.66 21.61
CA ASP A 1056 33.26 10.57 22.49
C ASP A 1056 34.36 10.30 23.50
N ARG A 1057 34.10 10.68 24.76
CA ARG A 1057 35.04 10.52 25.87
C ARG A 1057 35.35 9.07 26.20
N LYS A 1058 34.47 8.11 25.86
CA LYS A 1058 34.73 6.68 26.13
C LYS A 1058 35.67 6.07 25.10
N THR A 1059 35.55 6.49 23.86
CA THR A 1059 36.32 5.93 22.73
C THR A 1059 37.50 6.80 22.31
N HIS A 1060 37.61 8.01 22.89
CA HIS A 1060 38.54 9.06 22.46
C HIS A 1060 38.42 9.42 20.97
N THR A 1061 37.23 9.22 20.40
CA THR A 1061 36.95 9.52 19.00
C THR A 1061 36.60 10.99 18.86
N PHE A 1062 37.46 11.73 18.18
CA PHE A 1062 37.22 13.08 17.72
C PHE A 1062 36.69 13.06 16.29
N ILE A 1063 35.53 13.70 16.08
CA ILE A 1063 34.99 13.96 14.75
C ILE A 1063 34.93 15.47 14.56
N ALA A 1064 35.79 15.98 13.68
CA ALA A 1064 35.80 17.38 13.33
C ALA A 1064 34.55 17.78 12.51
N GLY A 1065 34.08 19.02 12.68
CA GLY A 1065 33.23 19.67 11.67
C GLY A 1065 34.00 19.91 10.36
N GLN A 1066 33.37 20.51 9.35
CA GLN A 1066 33.91 20.62 7.97
C GLN A 1066 35.41 20.96 7.87
N TYR A 1067 35.94 21.81 8.77
CA TYR A 1067 37.37 22.12 8.95
C TYR A 1067 37.79 22.24 10.42
N GLY A 1068 37.35 21.31 11.27
CA GLY A 1068 37.41 21.46 12.73
C GLY A 1068 38.78 21.24 13.40
N PHE A 1069 38.97 21.90 14.54
CA PHE A 1069 40.10 21.68 15.45
C PHE A 1069 39.59 21.39 16.86
N GLY A 1070 40.06 20.29 17.44
CA GLY A 1070 39.71 19.85 18.80
C GLY A 1070 40.97 19.60 19.64
N GLY A 1071 40.90 19.86 20.94
CA GLY A 1071 42.08 19.75 21.80
C GLY A 1071 41.90 20.30 23.22
N TRP A 1072 43.02 20.62 23.85
CA TRP A 1072 43.10 21.23 25.18
C TRP A 1072 43.41 22.72 25.07
N GLN A 1073 42.72 23.53 25.89
CA GLN A 1073 42.90 24.98 25.93
C GLN A 1073 43.16 25.46 27.36
N TYR A 1074 44.25 26.19 27.56
CA TYR A 1074 44.73 26.65 28.86
C TYR A 1074 44.70 28.18 28.95
N SER A 1075 44.17 28.71 30.06
CA SER A 1075 43.99 30.15 30.26
C SER A 1075 45.29 30.91 30.54
N ALA A 1076 46.28 30.28 31.18
CA ALA A 1076 47.52 30.93 31.63
C ALA A 1076 48.80 30.47 30.90
N GLY A 1077 48.69 29.59 29.90
CA GLY A 1077 49.84 28.90 29.28
C GLY A 1077 50.28 27.67 30.10
N LYS A 1078 50.57 26.56 29.43
CA LYS A 1078 51.04 25.30 30.01
C LYS A 1078 52.56 25.22 29.87
N ASP A 1079 53.23 24.88 30.97
CA ASP A 1079 54.68 24.65 30.98
C ASP A 1079 55.01 23.29 30.38
N LEU A 1080 55.60 23.28 29.19
CA LEU A 1080 56.07 22.06 28.53
C LEU A 1080 57.61 21.90 28.58
N SER A 1081 58.35 22.76 29.29
CA SER A 1081 59.83 22.73 29.27
C SER A 1081 60.47 21.55 29.99
N THR A 1082 59.68 20.74 30.69
CA THR A 1082 60.17 19.60 31.47
C THR A 1082 60.78 18.49 30.61
N HIS A 1083 60.46 18.45 29.31
CA HIS A 1083 60.90 17.42 28.38
C HIS A 1083 61.20 17.99 26.99
N LYS A 1084 61.96 17.24 26.18
CA LYS A 1084 62.34 17.65 24.82
C LYS A 1084 61.25 17.50 23.77
N TYR A 1085 60.33 16.54 23.93
CA TYR A 1085 59.34 16.20 22.91
C TYR A 1085 57.93 16.11 23.48
N LEU A 1086 56.95 16.52 22.67
CA LEU A 1086 55.53 16.25 22.86
C LEU A 1086 55.08 15.26 21.79
N VAL A 1087 54.53 14.12 22.20
CA VAL A 1087 54.15 13.01 21.33
C VAL A 1087 52.65 12.80 21.39
N ALA A 1088 52.01 12.66 20.23
CA ALA A 1088 50.64 12.18 20.08
C ALA A 1088 50.65 10.80 19.41
N GLU A 1089 49.86 9.87 19.94
CA GLU A 1089 49.64 8.53 19.39
C GLU A 1089 48.15 8.37 19.09
N LEU A 1090 47.81 7.85 17.91
CA LEU A 1090 46.45 7.53 17.48
C LEU A 1090 46.22 6.03 17.43
N VAL A 1091 44.97 5.62 17.62
CA VAL A 1091 44.49 4.24 17.40
C VAL A 1091 44.16 4.04 15.92
N SER A 1092 43.47 5.02 15.33
CA SER A 1092 43.11 5.04 13.92
C SER A 1092 42.84 6.48 13.47
N MET A 1093 42.90 6.68 12.16
CA MET A 1093 42.42 7.88 11.49
C MET A 1093 41.79 7.46 10.15
N GLU A 1094 40.55 7.88 9.90
CA GLU A 1094 39.89 7.64 8.60
C GLU A 1094 40.43 8.54 7.50
N ASP A 1095 40.84 9.75 7.87
CA ASP A 1095 41.46 10.71 6.96
C ASP A 1095 42.92 10.33 6.76
N THR A 1096 43.20 9.66 5.64
CA THR A 1096 44.55 9.17 5.37
C THR A 1096 45.48 10.25 4.86
N ASP A 1097 45.10 11.52 4.64
CA ASP A 1097 46.00 12.55 4.08
C ASP A 1097 46.21 13.82 4.93
N ASP A 1098 45.33 14.14 5.89
CA ASP A 1098 45.27 15.50 6.44
C ASP A 1098 45.16 15.67 7.98
N VAL A 1099 45.31 14.62 8.80
CA VAL A 1099 45.38 14.81 10.27
C VAL A 1099 46.71 15.46 10.70
N ALA A 1100 46.62 16.60 11.40
CA ALA A 1100 47.78 17.34 11.91
C ALA A 1100 47.68 17.59 13.43
N PHE A 1101 48.79 17.34 14.13
CA PHE A 1101 48.93 17.65 15.55
C PHE A 1101 49.61 19.01 15.72
N ARG A 1102 48.92 19.95 16.38
CA ARG A 1102 49.31 21.36 16.43
C ARG A 1102 49.32 21.92 17.84
N ILE A 1103 50.24 22.85 18.08
CA ILE A 1103 50.31 23.64 19.32
C ILE A 1103 50.42 25.14 19.04
N PHE A 1104 49.83 25.96 19.92
CA PHE A 1104 49.76 27.42 19.78
C PHE A 1104 50.06 28.10 21.13
N ASP A 1105 50.85 29.18 21.13
CA ASP A 1105 51.11 30.05 22.30
C ASP A 1105 50.04 31.14 22.51
N GLU A 1106 49.27 31.40 21.46
CA GLU A 1106 48.16 32.34 21.46
C GLU A 1106 46.88 31.66 20.91
N GLY A 1107 45.96 32.43 20.32
CA GLY A 1107 44.77 31.89 19.68
C GLY A 1107 45.09 31.13 18.39
N TYR A 1108 44.16 30.25 17.98
CA TYR A 1108 44.27 29.38 16.79
C TYR A 1108 44.70 30.13 15.51
N TRP A 1109 44.27 31.38 15.32
CA TRP A 1109 44.54 32.20 14.14
C TRP A 1109 45.93 32.87 14.11
N ASN A 1110 46.77 32.71 15.14
CA ASN A 1110 48.05 33.42 15.25
C ASN A 1110 49.27 32.61 14.76
N GLY A 1111 49.03 31.54 14.00
CA GLY A 1111 50.06 30.62 13.51
C GLY A 1111 50.44 29.57 14.56
N ALA A 1112 50.62 28.33 14.14
CA ALA A 1112 51.03 27.25 15.01
C ALA A 1112 52.52 27.42 15.42
N ALA A 1113 52.81 27.25 16.70
CA ALA A 1113 54.17 27.22 17.23
C ALA A 1113 54.87 25.87 16.96
N GLY A 1114 54.07 24.83 16.72
CA GLY A 1114 54.49 23.54 16.21
C GLY A 1114 53.33 22.90 15.44
N ASP A 1115 53.61 22.41 14.25
CA ASP A 1115 52.63 21.76 13.35
C ASP A 1115 53.30 20.54 12.70
N VAL A 1116 52.78 19.36 13.01
CA VAL A 1116 53.32 18.08 12.53
C VAL A 1116 52.17 17.22 12.03
N LYS A 1117 52.23 16.81 10.76
CA LYS A 1117 51.32 15.80 10.22
C LYS A 1117 51.54 14.47 10.93
N VAL A 1118 50.46 13.75 11.22
CA VAL A 1118 50.55 12.42 11.83
C VAL A 1118 51.15 11.44 10.81
N ASP A 1119 52.16 10.68 11.24
CA ASP A 1119 52.77 9.63 10.42
C ASP A 1119 51.78 8.47 10.26
N LYS A 1120 51.46 8.11 9.02
CA LYS A 1120 50.40 7.15 8.70
C LYS A 1120 50.76 5.71 9.02
N THR A 1121 52.05 5.39 9.09
CA THR A 1121 52.54 4.03 9.33
C THR A 1121 52.62 3.75 10.82
N THR A 1122 53.02 4.75 11.59
CA THR A 1122 53.20 4.64 13.05
C THR A 1122 52.01 5.17 13.83
N LEU A 1123 51.12 5.94 13.20
CA LEU A 1123 50.02 6.69 13.82
C LEU A 1123 50.52 7.63 14.93
N ARG A 1124 51.69 8.24 14.72
CA ARG A 1124 52.35 9.14 15.68
C ARG A 1124 52.64 10.51 15.10
N ALA A 1125 52.55 11.54 15.93
CA ALA A 1125 53.10 12.86 15.66
C ALA A 1125 54.02 13.30 16.81
N VAL A 1126 55.19 13.87 16.48
CA VAL A 1126 56.21 14.26 17.46
C VAL A 1126 56.63 15.70 17.22
N ILE A 1127 56.39 16.57 18.20
CA ILE A 1127 56.79 17.97 18.20
C ILE A 1127 58.05 18.14 19.07
N ASP A 1128 59.10 18.75 18.52
CA ASP A 1128 60.32 19.12 19.24
C ASP A 1128 60.13 20.46 19.98
N LEU A 1129 60.01 20.38 21.30
CA LEU A 1129 59.73 21.52 22.17
C LEU A 1129 60.94 22.46 22.32
N THR A 1130 62.14 22.03 21.91
CA THR A 1130 63.36 22.84 21.99
C THR A 1130 63.53 23.82 20.83
N ASN A 1131 62.69 23.68 19.78
CA ASN A 1131 62.79 24.46 18.56
C ASN A 1131 61.43 24.98 18.06
N LEU A 1132 60.59 25.49 18.98
CA LEU A 1132 59.28 26.05 18.62
C LEU A 1132 59.40 27.43 17.96
N SER A 1133 58.65 27.61 16.88
CA SER A 1133 58.56 28.88 16.17
C SER A 1133 57.23 28.98 15.44
N LYS A 1134 56.69 30.19 15.33
CA LYS A 1134 55.48 30.48 14.54
C LYS A 1134 55.79 31.46 13.42
N GLU A 1135 55.18 31.26 12.25
CA GLU A 1135 55.22 32.21 11.15
C GLU A 1135 53.87 32.90 11.01
N LYS A 1136 53.87 34.23 10.99
CA LYS A 1136 52.67 35.05 10.75
C LYS A 1136 53.03 36.22 9.84
N ASP A 1137 52.25 36.42 8.78
CA ASP A 1137 52.46 37.48 7.78
C ASP A 1137 53.90 37.49 7.20
N GLY A 1138 54.53 36.31 7.06
CA GLY A 1138 55.89 36.14 6.55
C GLY A 1138 57.01 36.38 7.58
N VAL A 1139 56.69 36.56 8.86
CA VAL A 1139 57.67 36.78 9.95
C VAL A 1139 57.74 35.56 10.86
N LEU A 1140 58.92 34.96 10.97
CA LEU A 1140 59.20 33.83 11.86
C LEU A 1140 59.60 34.31 13.27
N THR A 1141 58.86 33.90 14.30
CA THR A 1141 59.09 34.26 15.71
C THR A 1141 59.34 33.01 16.55
N LYS A 1142 60.39 33.00 17.39
CA LYS A 1142 60.61 31.90 18.34
C LYS A 1142 59.58 31.93 19.47
N VAL A 1143 59.08 30.75 19.83
CA VAL A 1143 58.06 30.56 20.86
C VAL A 1143 58.66 29.82 22.04
N SER A 1144 58.31 30.24 23.26
CA SER A 1144 58.74 29.52 24.47
C SER A 1144 57.82 28.32 24.72
N PRO A 1145 58.35 27.12 25.04
CA PRO A 1145 57.53 25.97 25.41
C PRO A 1145 56.67 26.21 26.67
N ASN A 1146 56.95 27.26 27.44
CA ASN A 1146 56.18 27.60 28.66
C ASN A 1146 55.00 28.53 28.37
N SER A 1147 54.87 28.97 27.11
CA SER A 1147 53.82 29.91 26.68
C SER A 1147 52.67 29.24 25.94
N ILE A 1148 52.66 27.91 25.78
CA ILE A 1148 51.69 27.18 24.97
C ILE A 1148 50.30 27.17 25.61
N LYS A 1149 49.29 27.64 24.90
CA LYS A 1149 47.90 27.75 25.37
C LYS A 1149 46.95 26.76 24.72
N ILE A 1150 47.24 26.25 23.53
CA ILE A 1150 46.36 25.34 22.80
C ILE A 1150 47.18 24.18 22.26
N ILE A 1151 46.68 22.95 22.43
CA ILE A 1151 47.31 21.70 21.96
C ILE A 1151 46.18 20.82 21.42
N GLY A 1152 46.28 20.28 20.21
CA GLY A 1152 45.19 19.49 19.65
C GLY A 1152 45.39 18.99 18.23
N PHE A 1153 44.31 18.50 17.64
CA PHE A 1153 44.28 17.86 16.33
C PHE A 1153 43.38 18.62 15.37
N TRP A 1154 43.88 18.77 14.14
CA TRP A 1154 43.12 19.25 13.00
C TRP A 1154 42.78 18.07 12.07
N SER A 1155 41.56 18.02 11.54
CA SER A 1155 41.11 17.03 10.55
C SER A 1155 39.98 17.58 9.66
N MET A 1156 39.78 16.99 8.47
CA MET A 1156 38.63 17.32 7.63
C MET A 1156 37.31 16.77 8.21
N GLY A 1157 36.20 17.46 7.94
CA GLY A 1157 34.93 17.15 8.58
C GLY A 1157 34.34 15.78 8.29
N GLY A 1158 33.70 15.21 9.30
CA GLY A 1158 33.02 13.92 9.24
C GLY A 1158 33.95 12.71 9.20
N LYS A 1159 35.25 12.89 9.49
CA LYS A 1159 36.24 11.82 9.59
C LYS A 1159 36.59 11.54 11.05
N GLU A 1160 36.68 10.26 11.39
CA GLU A 1160 37.05 9.84 12.74
C GLU A 1160 38.56 9.90 12.95
N VAL A 1161 38.96 10.55 14.05
CA VAL A 1161 40.32 10.52 14.60
C VAL A 1161 40.23 9.93 15.99
N VAL A 1162 40.71 8.69 16.16
CA VAL A 1162 40.68 8.00 17.45
C VAL A 1162 42.00 8.22 18.16
N ILE A 1163 42.00 9.05 19.18
CA ILE A 1163 43.22 9.49 19.86
C ILE A 1163 43.56 8.48 20.95
N ASN A 1164 44.75 7.89 20.89
CA ASN A 1164 45.21 6.99 21.94
C ASN A 1164 45.66 7.80 23.17
N ARG A 1165 46.78 8.55 23.02
CA ARG A 1165 47.33 9.37 24.10
C ARG A 1165 48.26 10.49 23.59
N VAL A 1166 48.60 11.43 24.48
CA VAL A 1166 49.43 12.61 24.27
C VAL A 1166 50.31 12.80 25.50
N TYR A 1167 51.63 12.78 25.34
CA TYR A 1167 52.56 12.78 26.47
C TYR A 1167 53.89 13.47 26.16
N LEU A 1168 54.58 13.86 27.23
CA LEU A 1168 55.92 14.45 27.20
C LEU A 1168 57.00 13.37 27.35
N THR A 1169 58.12 13.51 26.63
CA THR A 1169 59.25 12.57 26.73
C THR A 1169 60.60 13.22 26.33
N ASP A 1170 61.70 12.73 26.91
CA ASP A 1170 63.07 13.13 26.55
C ASP A 1170 63.71 12.26 25.45
N THR A 1171 63.11 11.09 25.19
CA THR A 1171 63.55 10.22 24.11
C THR A 1171 62.80 10.57 22.84
N LYS A 1172 63.54 10.82 21.76
CA LYS A 1172 62.96 10.86 20.43
C LYS A 1172 62.57 9.42 20.10
N ALA A 1173 61.32 9.05 20.39
CA ALA A 1173 60.83 7.69 20.15
C ALA A 1173 61.17 7.30 18.71
N LYS A 1174 61.82 6.14 18.54
CA LYS A 1174 62.14 5.59 17.22
C LYS A 1174 60.95 4.85 16.63
#